data_AF-A0A1I0PGC3-F1
#
_entry.id   AF-A0A1I0PGC3-F1
#
_cell.length_a   1.000
_cell.length_b   1.000
_cell.length_c   1.000
_cell.angle_alpha   90.00
_cell.angle_beta   90.00
_cell.angle_gamma   90.00
#
_symmetry.space_group_name_H-M   'P 1'
#
loop_
_entity.id
_entity.type
_entity.pdbx_description
1 polymer ?
#
loop_
_entity_poly.entity_id
_entity_poly.type
_entity_poly.pdbx_seq_one_letter_code
_entity_poly.pdbx_strand_id
1 'polypeptide(L)'
;MAGRKALNAQELRAIAYFAVGVASEGTLREKDVAATLSFAGTRVNGKMDPMGNSGLSIGTLQKDLGQDKKKTAREMVAAYREWAARSPDWPDLSDADVVASVADLSRNGRAIRDQGGRDIDPSLQNQLSAFLASKDGRNFVHARDVDQVEHIRTHALVEIVDSVAYKNATVDEQIIIATIVAKAFNQNQTAGKGLYSAMKAPHARDRSLDTLDDVLSYAESHHKRYLASGREHALVGAKVLTRLHNADENSPIGRAWREVLADPLVRPTEIGADPDRPDLAAHYTLIKNLFHAPKQAMAFLDALEQGRPYHEGKITGTGFYTDGTQIVQWNADGKGVTFVEGQWATVSRDELGLTRARDGSVDLARVVDSEGQPLLHVEPAVRSVAAAAVERALRPGVRGDDVRQLQEQLMRLGYSDAQGRPLRADGDYGPGTQAAVRAFQREHDLVADGLSGRQTLASVRQAVHDRDASIAAAHRPHDEVMAAYRAIDPVMGAAAGRSTPVEARVDARATSETMSTYQSLEPVTRTAAPPIAPVESPLAREPREPVAMPTGREAPAADASLAPRRAPSDPRHADHPQNGLYELLKTQIPDASENRLLQTTAACHRSRITAENLSMVHINEETMTLHVFGHGPMTLPARVDLNHPSPAPEQSVERMAQFDLQQAQVLAEIQAQQAQMSRGMSR
;
A
#
# COMPACT_ATOMS: atom_id res chain seq x y z
N MET A 1 -23.13 10.07 22.69
CA MET A 1 -21.99 9.38 23.33
C MET A 1 -21.19 10.40 24.13
N ALA A 2 -20.95 10.16 25.42
CA ALA A 2 -20.10 11.05 26.22
C ALA A 2 -18.64 10.93 25.72
N GLY A 3 -18.16 11.99 25.06
CA GLY A 3 -16.90 12.00 24.30
C GLY A 3 -15.69 11.64 25.16
N ARG A 4 -15.01 10.55 24.81
CA ARG A 4 -13.73 10.16 25.41
C ARG A 4 -12.70 11.26 25.11
N LYS A 5 -12.21 11.95 26.15
CA LYS A 5 -11.30 13.10 25.99
C LYS A 5 -9.83 12.71 25.74
N ALA A 6 -9.44 11.45 25.92
CA ALA A 6 -8.04 11.03 25.81
C ALA A 6 -7.88 9.60 25.31
N LEU A 7 -6.85 9.39 24.48
CA LEU A 7 -6.40 8.06 24.04
C LEU A 7 -5.93 7.19 25.22
N ASN A 8 -6.29 5.91 25.18
CA ASN A 8 -5.91 4.91 26.17
C ASN A 8 -4.57 4.23 25.84
N ALA A 9 -4.08 3.38 26.75
CA ALA A 9 -2.78 2.72 26.59
C ALA A 9 -2.67 1.84 25.33
N GLN A 10 -3.75 1.14 24.93
CA GLN A 10 -3.74 0.34 23.71
C GLN A 10 -3.74 1.21 22.45
N GLU A 11 -4.46 2.34 22.46
CA GLU A 11 -4.43 3.28 21.34
C GLU A 11 -3.03 3.89 21.16
N LEU A 12 -2.34 4.24 22.25
CA LEU A 12 -0.96 4.72 22.21
C LEU A 12 0.02 3.64 21.68
N ARG A 13 -0.17 2.37 22.05
CA ARG A 13 0.61 1.25 21.48
C ARG A 13 0.34 1.11 20.00
N ALA A 14 -0.92 1.16 19.59
CA ALA A 14 -1.31 1.01 18.20
C ALA A 14 -0.75 2.15 17.34
N ILE A 15 -0.69 3.37 17.86
CA ILE A 15 -0.01 4.51 17.20
C ILE A 15 1.47 4.22 16.98
N ALA A 16 2.19 3.82 18.03
CA ALA A 16 3.61 3.51 17.92
C ALA A 16 3.88 2.31 16.99
N TYR A 17 3.04 1.27 17.04
CA TYR A 17 3.22 0.06 16.26
C TYR A 17 2.79 0.23 14.81
N PHE A 18 1.56 0.66 14.54
CA PHE A 18 1.02 0.70 13.17
C PHE A 18 1.41 1.96 12.40
N ALA A 19 1.20 3.16 12.97
CA ALA A 19 1.51 4.39 12.24
C ALA A 19 3.01 4.66 12.14
N VAL A 20 3.77 4.43 13.23
CA VAL A 20 5.23 4.64 13.22
C VAL A 20 5.97 3.40 12.76
N GLY A 21 5.67 2.23 13.32
CA GLY A 21 6.33 1.00 12.92
C GLY A 21 5.92 0.57 11.50
N VAL A 22 4.73 -0.01 11.34
CA VAL A 22 4.30 -0.65 10.10
C VAL A 22 4.32 0.33 8.92
N ALA A 23 3.60 1.44 8.99
CA ALA A 23 3.42 2.33 7.83
C ALA A 23 4.69 3.09 7.41
N SER A 24 5.62 3.33 8.33
CA SER A 24 6.74 4.25 8.10
C SER A 24 8.11 3.59 8.09
N GLU A 25 8.40 2.68 9.02
CA GLU A 25 9.72 2.06 9.15
C GLU A 25 9.72 0.63 8.60
N GLY A 26 8.67 -0.15 8.89
CA GLY A 26 8.54 -1.57 8.59
C GLY A 26 8.05 -1.88 7.19
N THR A 27 7.85 -0.87 6.33
CA THR A 27 7.36 -1.04 4.96
C THR A 27 8.36 -0.52 3.94
N LEU A 28 8.72 -1.36 2.97
CA LEU A 28 9.48 -0.93 1.79
C LEU A 28 8.76 -1.39 0.52
N ARG A 29 8.32 -0.43 -0.31
CA ARG A 29 7.50 -0.71 -1.50
C ARG A 29 6.29 -1.61 -1.19
N GLU A 30 5.57 -1.27 -0.11
CA GLU A 30 4.37 -1.98 0.39
C GLU A 30 4.62 -3.40 0.94
N LYS A 31 5.88 -3.84 1.04
CA LYS A 31 6.27 -5.12 1.63
C LYS A 31 6.64 -4.97 3.10
N ASP A 32 6.30 -5.97 3.88
CA ASP A 32 6.71 -6.11 5.27
C ASP A 32 8.19 -6.50 5.36
N VAL A 33 9.02 -5.56 5.81
CA VAL A 33 10.46 -5.78 6.00
C VAL A 33 10.85 -6.01 7.46
N ALA A 34 9.88 -6.16 8.37
CA ALA A 34 10.16 -6.28 9.80
C ALA A 34 11.05 -7.48 10.13
N ALA A 35 10.77 -8.64 9.53
CA ALA A 35 11.53 -9.87 9.72
C ALA A 35 12.59 -10.08 8.63
N THR A 36 13.25 -9.00 8.21
CA THR A 36 14.34 -9.04 7.22
C THR A 36 15.51 -8.18 7.66
N LEU A 37 16.73 -8.58 7.26
CA LEU A 37 17.91 -7.73 7.39
C LEU A 37 17.85 -6.63 6.35
N SER A 38 17.44 -5.44 6.79
CA SER A 38 17.31 -4.25 5.97
C SER A 38 18.60 -3.43 6.01
N PHE A 39 18.92 -2.75 4.89
CA PHE A 39 20.06 -1.85 4.81
C PHE A 39 19.61 -0.45 4.37
N ALA A 40 19.89 0.55 5.22
CA ALA A 40 19.62 1.94 4.90
C ALA A 40 20.77 2.54 4.07
N GLY A 41 20.73 2.30 2.76
CA GLY A 41 21.73 2.78 1.80
C GLY A 41 21.51 2.21 0.41
N THR A 42 22.48 2.40 -0.48
CA THR A 42 22.47 1.80 -1.82
C THR A 42 23.60 0.79 -1.98
N ARG A 43 23.48 -0.12 -2.94
CA ARG A 43 24.57 -1.03 -3.32
C ARG A 43 25.02 -0.65 -4.73
N VAL A 44 26.28 -0.26 -4.88
CA VAL A 44 26.89 0.13 -6.15
C VAL A 44 28.04 -0.83 -6.46
N ASN A 45 27.91 -1.60 -7.54
CA ASN A 45 28.89 -2.63 -7.93
C ASN A 45 29.22 -3.62 -6.79
N GLY A 46 28.19 -4.07 -6.06
CA GLY A 46 28.34 -4.99 -4.93
C GLY A 46 28.86 -4.37 -3.63
N LYS A 47 29.14 -3.06 -3.61
CA LYS A 47 29.58 -2.34 -2.41
C LYS A 47 28.44 -1.57 -1.77
N MET A 48 28.32 -1.69 -0.45
CA MET A 48 27.42 -0.91 0.38
C MET A 48 27.84 0.56 0.45
N ASP A 49 26.93 1.46 0.11
CA ASP A 49 27.02 2.90 0.35
C ASP A 49 25.92 3.33 1.33
N PRO A 50 26.25 3.48 2.63
CA PRO A 50 25.26 3.76 3.67
C PRO A 50 24.72 5.18 3.64
N MET A 51 23.42 5.32 3.92
CA MET A 51 22.81 6.62 4.17
C MET A 51 23.22 7.12 5.56
N GLY A 52 24.01 8.19 5.62
CA GLY A 52 24.50 8.72 6.90
C GLY A 52 25.28 7.67 7.70
N ASN A 53 25.09 7.60 9.02
CA ASN A 53 25.76 6.59 9.85
C ASN A 53 24.99 5.28 9.99
N SER A 54 23.98 5.05 9.15
CA SER A 54 23.13 3.87 9.28
C SER A 54 23.84 2.58 8.90
N GLY A 55 23.54 1.51 9.63
CA GLY A 55 24.01 0.15 9.35
C GLY A 55 22.90 -0.76 8.82
N LEU A 56 23.00 -2.05 9.15
CA LEU A 56 21.92 -3.00 9.00
C LEU A 56 20.86 -2.79 10.10
N SER A 57 19.60 -3.06 9.79
CA SER A 57 18.47 -2.93 10.70
C SER A 57 17.50 -4.10 10.60
N ILE A 58 16.72 -4.30 11.68
CA ILE A 58 15.64 -5.30 11.76
C ILE A 58 14.45 -4.74 12.55
N GLY A 59 13.29 -5.36 12.41
CA GLY A 59 12.09 -5.08 13.20
C GLY A 59 11.14 -4.08 12.59
N THR A 60 9.91 -4.06 13.10
CA THR A 60 8.83 -3.19 12.62
C THR A 60 9.20 -1.71 12.80
N LEU A 61 9.91 -1.36 13.87
CA LEU A 61 10.44 0.00 14.10
C LEU A 61 11.88 0.22 13.60
N GLN A 62 12.44 -0.74 12.85
CA GLN A 62 13.76 -0.72 12.22
C GLN A 62 14.91 -0.30 13.15
N LYS A 63 15.27 -1.18 14.09
CA LYS A 63 16.39 -0.96 14.99
C LYS A 63 17.73 -1.11 14.24
N ASP A 64 18.50 -0.03 14.16
CA ASP A 64 19.87 -0.04 13.62
C ASP A 64 20.84 -0.81 14.54
N LEU A 65 21.40 -1.90 14.02
CA LEU A 65 22.34 -2.80 14.70
C LEU A 65 23.70 -2.14 14.95
N GLY A 66 24.09 -1.17 14.13
CA GLY A 66 25.35 -0.44 14.25
C GLY A 66 25.32 0.66 15.31
N GLN A 67 24.14 1.10 15.74
CA GLN A 67 23.97 2.21 16.68
C GLN A 67 23.60 1.78 18.11
N ASP A 68 23.35 0.50 18.33
CA ASP A 68 22.82 -0.01 19.60
C ASP A 68 23.88 -0.62 20.53
N LYS A 69 25.15 -0.29 20.31
CA LYS A 69 26.31 -0.84 21.05
C LYS A 69 26.40 -2.37 20.96
N LYS A 70 26.08 -2.93 19.78
CA LYS A 70 26.18 -4.36 19.44
C LYS A 70 25.21 -5.25 20.24
N LYS A 71 24.22 -4.67 20.95
CA LYS A 71 23.32 -5.45 21.83
C LYS A 71 22.46 -6.39 21.01
N THR A 72 21.74 -5.84 20.04
CA THR A 72 20.84 -6.59 19.16
C THR A 72 21.61 -7.56 18.28
N ALA A 73 22.77 -7.16 17.76
CA ALA A 73 23.59 -8.06 16.96
C ALA A 73 24.00 -9.31 17.75
N ARG A 74 24.41 -9.16 19.02
CA ARG A 74 24.70 -10.31 19.90
C ARG A 74 23.47 -11.17 20.16
N GLU A 75 22.35 -10.55 20.50
CA GLU A 75 21.09 -11.25 20.79
C GLU A 75 20.59 -12.02 19.56
N MET A 76 20.71 -11.44 18.36
CA MET A 76 20.30 -12.06 17.11
C MET A 76 21.16 -13.26 16.74
N VAL A 77 22.50 -13.14 16.85
CA VAL A 77 23.41 -14.25 16.57
C VAL A 77 23.25 -15.37 17.60
N ALA A 78 22.99 -15.05 18.87
CA ALA A 78 22.67 -16.04 19.89
C ALA A 78 21.36 -16.78 19.57
N ALA A 79 20.29 -16.04 19.23
CA ALA A 79 19.01 -16.62 18.86
C ALA A 79 19.10 -17.49 17.58
N TYR A 80 19.94 -17.11 16.62
CA TYR A 80 20.27 -17.95 15.47
C TYR A 80 20.85 -19.30 15.92
N ARG A 81 21.86 -19.33 16.80
CA ARG A 81 22.49 -20.58 17.26
C ARG A 81 21.50 -21.50 17.95
N GLU A 82 20.64 -20.95 18.81
CA GLU A 82 19.58 -21.71 19.49
C GLU A 82 18.57 -22.32 18.51
N TRP A 83 18.29 -21.64 17.40
CA TRP A 83 17.43 -22.12 16.34
C TRP A 83 18.12 -23.16 15.45
N ALA A 84 19.38 -22.91 15.04
CA ALA A 84 20.18 -23.80 14.21
C ALA A 84 20.42 -25.15 14.91
N ALA A 85 20.64 -25.15 16.23
CA ALA A 85 20.77 -26.37 17.03
C ALA A 85 19.54 -27.30 16.95
N ARG A 86 18.37 -26.78 16.57
CA ARG A 86 17.11 -27.52 16.37
C ARG A 86 16.72 -27.67 14.89
N SER A 87 17.52 -27.15 13.98
CA SER A 87 17.22 -27.06 12.54
C SER A 87 18.38 -27.70 11.75
N PRO A 88 18.40 -29.03 11.58
CA PRO A 88 19.58 -29.78 11.13
C PRO A 88 20.08 -29.43 9.72
N ASP A 89 19.23 -28.78 8.90
CA ASP A 89 19.60 -28.29 7.57
C ASP A 89 20.46 -27.01 7.61
N TRP A 90 20.59 -26.38 8.78
CA TRP A 90 21.31 -25.12 8.97
C TRP A 90 22.55 -25.30 9.86
N PRO A 91 23.73 -24.82 9.42
CA PRO A 91 24.98 -25.01 10.15
C PRO A 91 25.02 -24.18 11.45
N ASP A 92 25.57 -24.75 12.52
CA ASP A 92 25.92 -23.99 13.73
C ASP A 92 27.10 -23.05 13.45
N LEU A 93 27.19 -21.96 14.23
CA LEU A 93 28.31 -21.02 14.19
C LEU A 93 29.34 -21.39 15.25
N SER A 94 30.61 -21.48 14.86
CA SER A 94 31.69 -21.58 15.85
C SER A 94 31.77 -20.30 16.68
N ASP A 95 32.43 -20.35 17.85
CA ASP A 95 32.58 -19.16 18.69
C ASP A 95 33.35 -18.03 17.98
N ALA A 96 34.27 -18.38 17.08
CA ALA A 96 34.95 -17.40 16.22
C ALA A 96 33.99 -16.76 15.21
N ASP A 97 33.12 -17.56 14.58
CA ASP A 97 32.11 -17.06 13.64
C ASP A 97 31.09 -16.16 14.33
N VAL A 98 30.73 -16.45 15.58
CA VAL A 98 29.87 -15.57 16.39
C VAL A 98 30.50 -14.20 16.57
N VAL A 99 31.77 -14.13 16.99
CA VAL A 99 32.47 -12.86 17.20
C VAL A 99 32.57 -12.08 15.89
N ALA A 100 32.89 -12.75 14.79
CA ALA A 100 32.95 -12.15 13.46
C ALA A 100 31.58 -11.63 13.02
N SER A 101 30.52 -12.44 13.15
CA SER A 101 29.15 -12.10 12.77
C SER A 101 28.64 -10.88 13.54
N VAL A 102 28.84 -10.85 14.86
CA VAL A 102 28.46 -9.71 15.70
C VAL A 102 29.23 -8.46 15.29
N ALA A 103 30.53 -8.56 15.04
CA ALA A 103 31.33 -7.43 14.59
C ALA A 103 30.85 -6.89 13.24
N ASP A 104 30.47 -7.78 12.33
CA ASP A 104 30.04 -7.43 10.97
C ASP A 104 28.66 -6.78 10.96
N LEU A 105 27.69 -7.37 11.67
CA LEU A 105 26.33 -6.84 11.83
C LEU A 105 26.30 -5.51 12.57
N SER A 106 27.24 -5.27 13.48
CA SER A 106 27.29 -4.04 14.29
C SER A 106 28.05 -2.89 13.62
N ARG A 107 28.37 -2.98 12.33
CA ARG A 107 29.02 -1.88 11.61
C ARG A 107 28.02 -0.76 11.37
N ASN A 108 28.34 0.43 11.85
CA ASN A 108 27.65 1.65 11.45
C ASN A 108 28.13 2.12 10.08
N GLY A 109 27.44 3.09 9.49
CA GLY A 109 27.73 3.56 8.14
C GLY A 109 29.14 4.13 7.94
N ARG A 110 29.78 4.65 8.99
CA ARG A 110 31.19 5.06 8.93
C ARG A 110 32.10 3.84 8.81
N ALA A 111 31.93 2.84 9.68
CA ALA A 111 32.71 1.61 9.64
C ALA A 111 32.55 0.85 8.31
N ILE A 112 31.34 0.86 7.72
CA ILE A 112 31.10 0.28 6.40
C ILE A 112 31.94 0.99 5.33
N ARG A 113 31.95 2.33 5.31
CA ARG A 113 32.77 3.12 4.38
C ARG A 113 34.27 2.91 4.58
N ASP A 114 34.74 2.88 5.83
CA ASP A 114 36.15 2.67 6.17
C ASP A 114 36.63 1.27 5.71
N GLN A 115 35.72 0.30 5.61
CA GLN A 115 35.97 -1.04 5.08
C GLN A 115 35.69 -1.16 3.57
N GLY A 116 35.66 -0.04 2.85
CA GLY A 116 35.48 -0.01 1.39
C GLY A 116 34.10 -0.47 0.92
N GLY A 117 33.08 -0.38 1.77
CA GLY A 117 31.70 -0.78 1.44
C GLY A 117 31.48 -2.28 1.40
N ARG A 118 32.32 -3.10 2.05
CA ARG A 118 32.14 -4.55 2.09
C ARG A 118 30.78 -4.92 2.73
N ASP A 119 30.02 -5.81 2.10
CA ASP A 119 28.79 -6.38 2.68
C ASP A 119 29.12 -7.48 3.72
N ILE A 120 28.10 -7.99 4.42
CA ILE A 120 28.27 -9.17 5.28
C ILE A 120 28.56 -10.41 4.44
N ASP A 121 29.12 -11.45 5.08
CA ASP A 121 29.37 -12.72 4.41
C ASP A 121 28.08 -13.31 3.80
N PRO A 122 28.07 -13.74 2.52
CA PRO A 122 26.86 -14.25 1.87
C PRO A 122 26.27 -15.51 2.54
N SER A 123 27.11 -16.39 3.11
CA SER A 123 26.64 -17.57 3.83
C SER A 123 25.93 -17.15 5.12
N LEU A 124 26.53 -16.23 5.88
CA LEU A 124 25.90 -15.63 7.05
C LEU A 124 24.59 -14.91 6.70
N GLN A 125 24.56 -14.17 5.60
CA GLN A 125 23.34 -13.51 5.14
C GLN A 125 22.22 -14.52 4.86
N ASN A 126 22.53 -15.63 4.20
CA ASN A 126 21.57 -16.70 3.92
C ASN A 126 21.04 -17.34 5.22
N GLN A 127 21.96 -17.70 6.13
CA GLN A 127 21.64 -18.26 7.44
C GLN A 127 20.71 -17.37 8.27
N LEU A 128 21.04 -16.08 8.39
CA LEU A 128 20.25 -15.13 9.16
C LEU A 128 18.90 -14.84 8.49
N SER A 129 18.85 -14.83 7.15
CA SER A 129 17.60 -14.67 6.40
C SER A 129 16.66 -15.85 6.66
N ALA A 130 17.17 -17.08 6.65
CA ALA A 130 16.40 -18.27 6.97
C ALA A 130 15.91 -18.28 8.43
N PHE A 131 16.77 -17.89 9.37
CA PHE A 131 16.37 -17.72 10.76
C PHE A 131 15.25 -16.69 10.90
N LEU A 132 15.39 -15.49 10.33
CA LEU A 132 14.36 -14.44 10.41
C LEU A 132 13.03 -14.86 9.73
N ALA A 133 13.10 -15.70 8.69
CA ALA A 133 11.94 -16.31 8.05
C ALA A 133 11.32 -17.47 8.84
N SER A 134 11.95 -17.97 9.90
CA SER A 134 11.41 -19.02 10.76
C SER A 134 10.39 -18.50 11.79
N LYS A 135 9.69 -19.40 12.48
CA LYS A 135 8.83 -19.03 13.62
C LYS A 135 9.65 -18.36 14.74
N ASP A 136 10.80 -18.93 15.06
CA ASP A 136 11.69 -18.44 16.12
C ASP A 136 12.25 -17.05 15.81
N GLY A 137 12.68 -16.81 14.56
CA GLY A 137 13.17 -15.49 14.15
C GLY A 137 12.08 -14.43 14.12
N ARG A 138 10.87 -14.76 13.64
CA ARG A 138 9.71 -13.86 13.75
C ARG A 138 9.36 -13.55 15.21
N ASN A 139 9.44 -14.54 16.09
CA ASN A 139 9.21 -14.34 17.53
C ASN A 139 10.27 -13.44 18.16
N PHE A 140 11.54 -13.65 17.80
CA PHE A 140 12.65 -12.81 18.23
C PHE A 140 12.44 -11.35 17.80
N VAL A 141 12.10 -11.12 16.54
CA VAL A 141 11.80 -9.77 16.03
C VAL A 141 10.63 -9.15 16.76
N HIS A 142 9.53 -9.90 16.90
CA HIS A 142 8.31 -9.41 17.53
C HIS A 142 8.52 -9.03 19.00
N ALA A 143 9.21 -9.86 19.80
CA ALA A 143 9.51 -9.54 21.20
C ALA A 143 10.24 -8.19 21.34
N ARG A 144 11.13 -7.88 20.40
CA ARG A 144 11.86 -6.62 20.39
C ARG A 144 11.01 -5.44 19.94
N ASP A 145 10.10 -5.66 19.00
CA ASP A 145 9.11 -4.66 18.61
C ASP A 145 8.22 -4.30 19.81
N VAL A 146 7.79 -5.29 20.60
CA VAL A 146 7.05 -5.07 21.86
C VAL A 146 7.84 -4.20 22.83
N ASP A 147 9.10 -4.57 23.11
CA ASP A 147 9.97 -3.81 24.00
C ASP A 147 10.16 -2.36 23.54
N GLN A 148 10.35 -2.14 22.23
CA GLN A 148 10.54 -0.81 21.66
C GLN A 148 9.25 0.01 21.71
N VAL A 149 8.09 -0.58 21.43
CA VAL A 149 6.78 0.10 21.55
C VAL A 149 6.51 0.50 22.99
N GLU A 150 6.76 -0.38 23.96
CA GLU A 150 6.60 -0.06 25.37
C GLU A 150 7.58 1.01 25.84
N HIS A 151 8.80 1.00 25.30
CA HIS A 151 9.80 2.03 25.57
C HIS A 151 9.32 3.40 25.09
N ILE A 152 8.82 3.50 23.85
CA ILE A 152 8.24 4.73 23.28
C ILE A 152 7.01 5.18 24.08
N ARG A 153 6.11 4.24 24.40
CA ARG A 153 4.89 4.55 25.14
C ARG A 153 5.23 5.16 26.50
N THR A 154 6.11 4.51 27.25
CA THR A 154 6.44 4.88 28.63
C THR A 154 7.31 6.13 28.73
N HIS A 155 8.24 6.33 27.79
CA HIS A 155 9.23 7.42 27.88
C HIS A 155 8.98 8.59 26.92
N ALA A 156 7.93 8.54 26.11
CA ALA A 156 7.57 9.62 25.19
C ALA A 156 6.06 9.90 25.17
N LEU A 157 5.21 8.89 24.96
CA LEU A 157 3.78 9.13 24.79
C LEU A 157 3.06 9.45 26.10
N VAL A 158 3.45 8.82 27.21
CA VAL A 158 2.95 9.20 28.54
C VAL A 158 3.39 10.62 28.92
N GLU A 159 4.51 11.11 28.41
CA GLU A 159 5.00 12.46 28.74
C GLU A 159 4.16 13.57 28.09
N ILE A 160 3.51 13.32 26.96
CA ILE A 160 2.76 14.36 26.24
C ILE A 160 1.31 14.50 26.72
N VAL A 161 0.75 13.50 27.41
CA VAL A 161 -0.67 13.50 27.81
C VAL A 161 -1.04 14.68 28.71
N ASP A 162 -0.04 15.21 29.43
CA ASP A 162 -0.22 16.36 30.31
C ASP A 162 0.02 17.72 29.66
N SER A 163 0.52 17.76 28.43
CA SER A 163 0.80 19.00 27.71
C SER A 163 -0.48 19.74 27.30
N VAL A 164 -0.38 21.07 27.16
CA VAL A 164 -1.49 21.93 26.76
C VAL A 164 -1.99 21.55 25.37
N ALA A 165 -1.07 21.40 24.40
CA ALA A 165 -1.41 20.96 23.04
C ALA A 165 -2.19 19.65 23.01
N TYR A 166 -1.82 18.67 23.83
CA TYR A 166 -2.50 17.38 23.83
C TYR A 166 -3.88 17.44 24.51
N LYS A 167 -4.00 18.17 25.63
CA LYS A 167 -5.27 18.32 26.36
C LYS A 167 -6.32 19.13 25.60
N ASN A 168 -5.87 20.10 24.80
CA ASN A 168 -6.75 20.94 23.99
C ASN A 168 -7.10 20.33 22.63
N ALA A 169 -6.33 19.32 22.20
CA ALA A 169 -6.54 18.62 20.95
C ALA A 169 -7.79 17.72 20.98
N THR A 170 -8.48 17.65 19.85
CA THR A 170 -9.42 16.58 19.52
C THR A 170 -8.70 15.22 19.53
N VAL A 171 -9.45 14.11 19.59
CA VAL A 171 -8.83 12.77 19.56
C VAL A 171 -8.05 12.54 18.27
N ASP A 172 -8.55 13.01 17.13
CA ASP A 172 -7.86 12.95 15.84
C ASP A 172 -6.53 13.71 15.87
N GLU A 173 -6.52 14.91 16.47
CA GLU A 173 -5.30 15.68 16.66
C GLU A 173 -4.34 15.01 17.66
N GLN A 174 -4.85 14.36 18.73
CA GLN A 174 -4.04 13.59 19.67
C GLN A 174 -3.31 12.44 18.98
N ILE A 175 -3.98 11.73 18.05
CA ILE A 175 -3.35 10.67 17.23
C ILE A 175 -2.17 11.24 16.44
N ILE A 176 -2.34 12.41 15.81
CA ILE A 176 -1.30 13.07 15.03
C ILE A 176 -0.14 13.52 15.93
N ILE A 177 -0.41 14.18 17.05
CA ILE A 177 0.61 14.64 18.01
C ILE A 177 1.42 13.44 18.53
N ALA A 178 0.73 12.38 18.98
CA ALA A 178 1.37 11.16 19.47
C ALA A 178 2.25 10.52 18.39
N THR A 179 1.78 10.46 17.14
CA THR A 179 2.55 9.90 16.01
C THR A 179 3.86 10.67 15.79
N ILE A 180 3.82 12.00 15.78
CA ILE A 180 5.02 12.83 15.54
C ILE A 180 6.04 12.63 16.67
N VAL A 181 5.56 12.60 17.92
CA VAL A 181 6.41 12.43 19.11
C VAL A 181 7.03 11.03 19.12
N ALA A 182 6.23 9.99 18.88
CA ALA A 182 6.72 8.62 18.76
C ALA A 182 7.76 8.48 17.65
N LYS A 183 7.51 9.05 16.46
CA LYS A 183 8.44 9.02 15.33
C LYS A 183 9.75 9.71 15.66
N ALA A 184 9.69 10.92 16.23
CA ALA A 184 10.88 11.67 16.62
C ALA A 184 11.71 10.91 17.67
N PHE A 185 11.04 10.33 18.67
CA PHE A 185 11.70 9.56 19.73
C PHE A 185 12.31 8.24 19.23
N ASN A 186 11.62 7.53 18.32
CA ASN A 186 12.13 6.29 17.72
C ASN A 186 13.42 6.53 16.95
N GLN A 187 13.45 7.60 16.14
CA GLN A 187 14.61 8.00 15.35
C GLN A 187 15.76 8.54 16.21
N ASN A 188 15.43 9.38 17.19
CA ASN A 188 16.41 9.95 18.10
C ASN A 188 15.75 10.33 19.42
N GLN A 189 16.08 9.59 20.49
CA GLN A 189 15.49 9.83 21.81
C GLN A 189 15.73 11.26 22.31
N THR A 190 16.89 11.86 22.05
CA THR A 190 17.17 13.25 22.44
C THR A 190 16.27 14.23 21.70
N ALA A 191 16.01 14.00 20.41
CA ALA A 191 15.11 14.82 19.62
C ALA A 191 13.65 14.69 20.12
N GLY A 192 13.18 13.45 20.32
CA GLY A 192 11.84 13.21 20.88
C GLY A 192 11.66 13.82 22.28
N LYS A 193 12.68 13.71 23.14
CA LYS A 193 12.72 14.37 24.46
C LYS A 193 12.66 15.88 24.37
N GLY A 194 13.41 16.47 23.45
CA GLY A 194 13.35 17.90 23.17
C GLY A 194 11.94 18.36 22.78
N LEU A 195 11.29 17.61 21.89
CA LEU A 195 9.94 17.91 21.41
C LEU A 195 8.90 17.88 22.54
N TYR A 196 8.77 16.77 23.28
CA TYR A 196 7.75 16.71 24.34
C TYR A 196 8.09 17.65 25.52
N SER A 197 9.37 17.92 25.77
CA SER A 197 9.78 18.89 26.80
C SER A 197 9.38 20.31 26.39
N ALA A 198 9.50 20.66 25.10
CA ALA A 198 9.02 21.94 24.58
C ALA A 198 7.49 22.07 24.68
N MET A 199 6.75 20.98 24.48
CA MET A 199 5.29 20.94 24.67
C MET A 199 4.87 21.13 26.13
N LYS A 200 5.70 20.71 27.09
CA LYS A 200 5.46 20.85 28.52
C LYS A 200 5.95 22.18 29.11
N ALA A 201 6.81 22.90 28.39
CA ALA A 201 7.41 24.12 28.89
C ALA A 201 6.36 25.25 28.93
N PRO A 202 6.12 25.88 30.10
CA PRO A 202 5.31 27.08 30.16
C PRO A 202 6.05 28.19 29.40
N HIS A 203 5.56 28.50 28.21
CA HIS A 203 6.10 29.54 27.31
C HIS A 203 7.63 29.39 27.13
N ALA A 204 8.05 28.41 26.33
CA ALA A 204 9.42 28.43 25.80
C ALA A 204 9.69 29.82 25.22
N ARG A 205 10.84 30.41 25.56
CA ARG A 205 11.15 31.86 25.57
C ARG A 205 10.73 32.72 24.36
N ASP A 206 10.25 32.14 23.25
CA ASP A 206 9.69 32.83 22.08
C ASP A 206 8.44 32.18 21.44
N ARG A 207 7.89 31.04 21.93
CA ARG A 207 6.63 30.43 21.44
C ARG A 207 6.09 29.35 22.39
N SER A 208 4.79 29.36 22.72
CA SER A 208 4.13 28.21 23.34
C SER A 208 3.74 27.16 22.28
N LEU A 209 3.75 25.88 22.65
CA LEU A 209 3.28 24.79 21.79
C LEU A 209 1.92 24.32 22.31
N ASP A 210 0.89 25.11 22.02
CA ASP A 210 -0.45 24.93 22.60
C ASP A 210 -1.45 24.30 21.61
N THR A 211 -1.06 24.20 20.34
CA THR A 211 -1.89 23.64 19.27
C THR A 211 -1.13 22.58 18.45
N LEU A 212 -1.86 21.76 17.69
CA LEU A 212 -1.26 20.84 16.72
C LEU A 212 -0.35 21.58 15.72
N ASP A 213 -0.79 22.76 15.23
CA ASP A 213 -0.03 23.53 14.26
C ASP A 213 1.30 24.06 14.84
N ASP A 214 1.34 24.41 16.14
CA ASP A 214 2.58 24.77 16.82
C ASP A 214 3.53 23.57 16.94
N VAL A 215 3.01 22.40 17.33
CA VAL A 215 3.80 21.15 17.45
C VAL A 215 4.40 20.77 16.09
N LEU A 216 3.60 20.81 15.03
CA LEU A 216 4.05 20.55 13.65
C LEU A 216 5.10 21.56 13.21
N SER A 217 4.87 22.85 13.43
CA SER A 217 5.82 23.93 13.09
C SER A 217 7.15 23.77 13.84
N TYR A 218 7.09 23.40 15.12
CA TYR A 218 8.29 23.15 15.93
C TYR A 218 9.06 21.93 15.40
N ALA A 219 8.36 20.83 15.14
CA ALA A 219 8.95 19.62 14.59
C ALA A 219 9.61 19.89 13.22
N GLU A 220 8.97 20.69 12.37
CA GLU A 220 9.49 21.11 11.08
C GLU A 220 10.67 22.05 11.15
N SER A 221 10.77 22.89 12.17
CA SER A 221 11.89 23.83 12.31
C SER A 221 13.11 23.20 12.97
N HIS A 222 12.90 22.36 13.99
CA HIS A 222 13.97 21.84 14.85
C HIS A 222 14.39 20.40 14.53
N HIS A 223 13.58 19.65 13.77
CA HIS A 223 13.81 18.22 13.51
C HIS A 223 13.76 17.83 12.02
N LYS A 224 14.00 18.77 11.09
CA LYS A 224 13.93 18.57 9.62
C LYS A 224 14.56 17.26 9.13
N ARG A 225 15.79 16.96 9.56
CA ARG A 225 16.53 15.78 9.07
C ARG A 225 15.95 14.46 9.56
N TYR A 226 15.35 14.43 10.75
CA TYR A 226 14.81 13.22 11.38
C TYR A 226 13.34 12.96 11.02
N LEU A 227 12.69 13.93 10.36
CA LEU A 227 11.28 13.90 9.99
C LEU A 227 11.03 14.14 8.49
N ALA A 228 12.04 14.07 7.62
CA ALA A 228 11.86 14.42 6.20
C ALA A 228 11.00 13.41 5.42
N SER A 229 11.41 12.13 5.33
CA SER A 229 10.70 11.11 4.53
C SER A 229 9.78 10.21 5.35
N GLY A 230 10.24 9.76 6.52
CA GLY A 230 9.47 8.85 7.38
C GLY A 230 8.25 9.51 8.02
N ARG A 231 8.29 10.83 8.29
CA ARG A 231 7.14 11.54 8.88
C ARG A 231 5.92 11.50 7.98
N GLU A 232 6.09 11.71 6.67
CA GLU A 232 4.95 11.71 5.75
C GLU A 232 4.23 10.37 5.81
N HIS A 233 4.97 9.27 5.71
CA HIS A 233 4.43 7.91 5.85
C HIS A 233 3.76 7.69 7.20
N ALA A 234 4.37 8.16 8.29
CA ALA A 234 3.79 8.04 9.63
C ALA A 234 2.50 8.86 9.77
N LEU A 235 2.44 10.06 9.18
CA LEU A 235 1.24 10.89 9.16
C LEU A 235 0.14 10.29 8.27
N VAL A 236 0.46 9.63 7.15
CA VAL A 236 -0.55 8.88 6.40
C VAL A 236 -1.06 7.68 7.23
N GLY A 237 -0.17 6.97 7.93
CA GLY A 237 -0.57 5.95 8.90
C GLY A 237 -1.48 6.49 10.01
N ALA A 238 -1.18 7.67 10.56
CA ALA A 238 -2.04 8.34 11.53
C ALA A 238 -3.45 8.60 10.96
N LYS A 239 -3.56 8.97 9.67
CA LYS A 239 -4.88 9.12 9.02
C LYS A 239 -5.64 7.79 8.95
N VAL A 240 -4.97 6.69 8.63
CA VAL A 240 -5.59 5.35 8.68
C VAL A 240 -6.09 5.06 10.10
N LEU A 241 -5.30 5.33 11.14
CA LEU A 241 -5.73 5.18 12.54
C LEU A 241 -6.96 6.04 12.87
N THR A 242 -6.99 7.30 12.45
CA THR A 242 -8.14 8.19 12.63
C THR A 242 -9.40 7.59 11.99
N ARG A 243 -9.30 7.07 10.76
CA ARG A 243 -10.44 6.40 10.08
C ARG A 243 -10.90 5.16 10.83
N LEU A 244 -9.96 4.32 11.30
CA LEU A 244 -10.27 3.13 12.08
C LEU A 244 -10.90 3.47 13.43
N HIS A 245 -10.41 4.51 14.11
CA HIS A 245 -10.93 4.99 15.38
C HIS A 245 -12.37 5.51 15.24
N ASN A 246 -12.68 6.18 14.13
CA ASN A 246 -14.00 6.75 13.86
C ASN A 246 -14.95 5.81 13.10
N ALA A 247 -14.52 4.57 12.79
CA ALA A 247 -15.36 3.61 12.08
C ALA A 247 -16.55 3.17 12.94
N ASP A 248 -17.70 2.92 12.31
CA ASP A 248 -18.86 2.32 12.98
C ASP A 248 -18.43 0.99 13.61
N GLU A 249 -18.63 0.85 14.92
CA GLU A 249 -18.26 -0.32 15.71
C GLU A 249 -18.90 -1.63 15.23
N ASN A 250 -20.04 -1.54 14.53
CA ASN A 250 -20.75 -2.68 13.96
C ASN A 250 -20.33 -2.99 12.51
N SER A 251 -19.60 -2.09 11.86
CA SER A 251 -19.05 -2.36 10.52
C SER A 251 -17.97 -3.45 10.58
N PRO A 252 -17.70 -4.16 9.46
CA PRO A 252 -16.61 -5.14 9.40
C PRO A 252 -15.25 -4.52 9.79
N ILE A 253 -15.00 -3.28 9.37
CA ILE A 253 -13.78 -2.54 9.72
C ILE A 253 -13.73 -2.21 11.22
N GLY A 254 -14.80 -1.67 11.78
CA GLY A 254 -14.85 -1.31 13.21
C GLY A 254 -14.72 -2.54 14.10
N ARG A 255 -15.35 -3.66 13.73
CA ARG A 255 -15.19 -4.94 14.43
C ARG A 255 -13.76 -5.44 14.40
N ALA A 256 -13.15 -5.49 13.22
CA ALA A 256 -11.76 -5.92 13.07
C ALA A 256 -10.80 -5.02 13.85
N TRP A 257 -11.01 -3.71 13.81
CA TRP A 257 -10.20 -2.76 14.56
C TRP A 257 -10.34 -2.92 16.07
N ARG A 258 -11.56 -3.08 16.59
CA ARG A 258 -11.80 -3.31 18.02
C ARG A 258 -11.09 -4.56 18.53
N GLU A 259 -11.11 -5.63 17.75
CA GLU A 259 -10.38 -6.86 18.07
C GLU A 259 -8.87 -6.59 18.08
N VAL A 260 -8.30 -6.02 17.01
CA VAL A 260 -6.86 -5.72 16.97
C VAL A 260 -6.44 -4.75 18.09
N LEU A 261 -7.27 -3.77 18.43
CA LEU A 261 -6.99 -2.79 19.48
C LEU A 261 -7.01 -3.40 20.89
N ALA A 262 -7.68 -4.55 21.10
CA ALA A 262 -7.62 -5.25 22.38
C ALA A 262 -6.19 -5.69 22.73
N ASP A 263 -5.43 -6.11 21.72
CA ASP A 263 -4.00 -6.38 21.80
C ASP A 263 -3.30 -6.02 20.46
N PRO A 264 -2.85 -4.76 20.30
CA PRO A 264 -2.24 -4.30 19.05
C PRO A 264 -0.85 -4.91 18.82
N LEU A 265 -0.29 -5.58 19.83
CA LEU A 265 1.00 -6.23 19.80
C LEU A 265 0.86 -7.76 19.89
N VAL A 266 -0.26 -8.29 19.40
CA VAL A 266 -0.47 -9.75 19.37
C VAL A 266 0.64 -10.44 18.59
N ARG A 267 1.07 -11.60 19.11
CA ARG A 267 2.16 -12.38 18.52
C ARG A 267 1.76 -12.95 17.16
N PRO A 268 2.41 -12.54 16.05
CA PRO A 268 1.96 -12.92 14.70
C PRO A 268 2.03 -14.42 14.41
N THR A 269 2.88 -15.17 15.12
CA THR A 269 3.08 -16.60 14.90
C THR A 269 2.09 -17.50 15.66
N GLU A 270 1.28 -16.91 16.53
CA GLU A 270 0.31 -17.61 17.39
C GLU A 270 -1.10 -17.01 17.26
N ILE A 271 -1.27 -16.02 16.39
CA ILE A 271 -2.51 -15.24 16.26
C ILE A 271 -3.74 -16.06 15.86
N GLY A 272 -3.55 -17.19 15.16
CA GLY A 272 -4.63 -18.11 14.79
C GLY A 272 -4.90 -19.21 15.83
N ALA A 273 -4.22 -19.21 16.98
CA ALA A 273 -4.35 -20.25 17.99
C ALA A 273 -5.36 -19.91 19.10
N ASP A 274 -5.93 -18.72 19.10
CA ASP A 274 -6.91 -18.26 20.10
C ASP A 274 -8.32 -18.76 19.73
N PRO A 275 -8.88 -19.75 20.45
CA PRO A 275 -10.20 -20.30 20.15
C PRO A 275 -11.34 -19.32 20.45
N ASP A 276 -11.12 -18.34 21.32
CA ASP A 276 -12.12 -17.33 21.67
C ASP A 276 -12.18 -16.22 20.62
N ARG A 277 -11.17 -16.15 19.74
CA ARG A 277 -11.01 -15.12 18.71
C ARG A 277 -10.62 -15.73 17.36
N PRO A 278 -11.48 -16.60 16.79
CA PRO A 278 -11.14 -17.37 15.58
C PRO A 278 -10.81 -16.50 14.36
N ASP A 279 -11.38 -15.30 14.28
CA ASP A 279 -11.17 -14.36 13.17
C ASP A 279 -9.97 -13.42 13.37
N LEU A 280 -9.27 -13.49 14.51
CA LEU A 280 -8.23 -12.51 14.87
C LEU A 280 -7.10 -12.45 13.83
N ALA A 281 -6.71 -13.59 13.28
CA ALA A 281 -5.69 -13.66 12.23
C ALA A 281 -6.12 -12.87 10.97
N ALA A 282 -7.39 -12.97 10.59
CA ALA A 282 -7.97 -12.23 9.47
C ALA A 282 -8.08 -10.73 9.80
N HIS A 283 -8.59 -10.38 10.98
CA HIS A 283 -8.70 -8.98 11.42
C HIS A 283 -7.35 -8.28 11.47
N TYR A 284 -6.34 -8.94 12.04
CA TYR A 284 -4.99 -8.37 12.12
C TYR A 284 -4.33 -8.25 10.75
N THR A 285 -4.54 -9.23 9.86
CA THR A 285 -4.05 -9.15 8.48
C THR A 285 -4.67 -7.97 7.74
N LEU A 286 -6.00 -7.79 7.84
CA LEU A 286 -6.71 -6.62 7.30
C LEU A 286 -6.08 -5.33 7.81
N ILE A 287 -6.04 -5.14 9.14
CA ILE A 287 -5.57 -3.90 9.74
C ILE A 287 -4.11 -3.64 9.35
N LYS A 288 -3.21 -4.62 9.48
CA LYS A 288 -1.80 -4.44 9.12
C LYS A 288 -1.62 -4.07 7.64
N ASN A 289 -2.39 -4.68 6.74
CA ASN A 289 -2.30 -4.40 5.31
C ASN A 289 -2.80 -2.98 4.96
N LEU A 290 -3.75 -2.40 5.70
CA LEU A 290 -4.12 -0.99 5.56
C LEU A 290 -2.93 -0.06 5.83
N PHE A 291 -2.03 -0.42 6.74
CA PHE A 291 -0.82 0.37 7.05
C PHE A 291 0.34 0.13 6.08
N HIS A 292 0.43 -1.04 5.43
CA HIS A 292 1.44 -1.28 4.38
C HIS A 292 1.19 -0.43 3.12
N ALA A 293 -0.08 -0.15 2.81
CA ALA A 293 -0.49 0.64 1.64
C ALA A 293 -1.48 1.74 2.04
N PRO A 294 -1.05 2.73 2.85
CA PRO A 294 -1.96 3.63 3.55
C PRO A 294 -2.65 4.63 2.62
N LYS A 295 -2.12 4.87 1.41
CA LYS A 295 -2.78 5.73 0.41
C LYS A 295 -4.00 5.02 -0.20
N GLN A 296 -3.81 3.79 -0.65
CA GLN A 296 -4.87 2.94 -1.21
C GLN A 296 -5.91 2.60 -0.13
N ALA A 297 -5.46 2.34 1.10
CA ALA A 297 -6.31 2.09 2.25
C ALA A 297 -7.32 3.22 2.49
N MET A 298 -6.93 4.50 2.37
CA MET A 298 -7.86 5.62 2.57
C MET A 298 -9.03 5.58 1.59
N ALA A 299 -8.75 5.41 0.29
CA ALA A 299 -9.79 5.36 -0.73
C ALA A 299 -10.69 4.13 -0.59
N PHE A 300 -10.11 3.00 -0.19
CA PHE A 300 -10.83 1.77 0.13
C PHE A 300 -11.78 1.95 1.33
N LEU A 301 -11.30 2.54 2.43
CA LEU A 301 -12.11 2.80 3.62
C LEU A 301 -13.24 3.80 3.33
N ASP A 302 -12.98 4.83 2.52
CA ASP A 302 -14.02 5.77 2.08
C ASP A 302 -15.13 5.09 1.25
N ALA A 303 -14.77 4.12 0.41
CA ALA A 303 -15.74 3.36 -0.38
C ALA A 303 -16.62 2.46 0.50
N LEU A 304 -16.01 1.77 1.48
CA LEU A 304 -16.74 0.94 2.45
C LEU A 304 -17.72 1.76 3.29
N GLU A 305 -17.30 2.92 3.79
CA GLU A 305 -18.19 3.80 4.57
C GLU A 305 -19.36 4.33 3.74
N GLN A 306 -19.15 4.54 2.44
CA GLN A 306 -20.20 4.98 1.51
C GLN A 306 -21.03 3.82 0.94
N GLY A 307 -20.70 2.56 1.24
CA GLY A 307 -21.34 1.39 0.64
C GLY A 307 -21.20 1.32 -0.88
N ARG A 308 -20.02 1.66 -1.41
CA ARG A 308 -19.76 1.77 -2.86
C ARG A 308 -18.69 0.79 -3.33
N PRO A 309 -18.75 0.35 -4.61
CA PRO A 309 -17.72 -0.49 -5.18
C PRO A 309 -16.39 0.26 -5.30
N TYR A 310 -15.31 -0.43 -4.99
CA TYR A 310 -13.94 0.02 -5.14
C TYR A 310 -13.03 -1.14 -5.48
N HIS A 311 -12.18 -0.95 -6.49
CA HIS A 311 -11.14 -1.90 -6.82
C HIS A 311 -9.85 -1.18 -7.21
N GLU A 312 -8.74 -1.56 -6.59
CA GLU A 312 -7.41 -1.10 -6.96
C GLU A 312 -6.39 -2.23 -6.80
N GLY A 313 -5.38 -2.23 -7.67
CA GLY A 313 -4.26 -3.16 -7.59
C GLY A 313 -4.23 -4.20 -8.70
N LYS A 314 -3.19 -5.01 -8.70
CA LYS A 314 -3.01 -6.15 -9.62
C LYS A 314 -2.72 -7.40 -8.79
N ILE A 315 -2.93 -8.58 -9.38
CA ILE A 315 -2.64 -9.86 -8.69
C ILE A 315 -1.15 -10.03 -8.34
N THR A 316 -0.26 -9.19 -8.87
CA THR A 316 1.19 -9.24 -8.60
C THR A 316 1.64 -8.25 -7.52
N GLY A 317 0.78 -7.34 -7.08
CA GLY A 317 1.10 -6.33 -6.07
C GLY A 317 0.12 -6.35 -4.91
N THR A 318 -0.10 -5.20 -4.28
CA THR A 318 -1.18 -5.00 -3.31
C THR A 318 -2.52 -4.88 -4.01
N GLY A 319 -3.59 -5.42 -3.40
CA GLY A 319 -4.93 -5.38 -3.93
C GLY A 319 -5.97 -4.99 -2.87
N PHE A 320 -6.91 -4.11 -3.23
CA PHE A 320 -8.03 -3.66 -2.40
C PHE A 320 -9.32 -3.72 -3.21
N TYR A 321 -10.27 -4.56 -2.78
CA TYR A 321 -11.51 -4.82 -3.50
C TYR A 321 -12.69 -4.88 -2.54
N THR A 322 -13.76 -4.18 -2.90
CA THR A 322 -15.04 -4.20 -2.18
C THR A 322 -16.18 -3.86 -3.13
N ASP A 323 -17.35 -4.45 -2.93
CA ASP A 323 -18.62 -4.01 -3.53
C ASP A 323 -19.33 -2.93 -2.69
N GLY A 324 -18.73 -2.51 -1.57
CA GLY A 324 -19.30 -1.63 -0.54
C GLY A 324 -19.67 -2.36 0.75
N THR A 325 -19.76 -3.69 0.74
CA THR A 325 -20.18 -4.51 1.89
C THR A 325 -19.21 -5.64 2.22
N GLN A 326 -18.56 -6.19 1.20
CA GLN A 326 -17.61 -7.30 1.29
C GLN A 326 -16.18 -6.79 1.11
N ILE A 327 -15.20 -7.53 1.61
CA ILE A 327 -13.79 -7.15 1.56
C ILE A 327 -12.98 -8.29 0.96
N VAL A 328 -12.17 -7.99 -0.04
CA VAL A 328 -11.06 -8.84 -0.47
C VAL A 328 -9.82 -7.97 -0.59
N GLN A 329 -8.76 -8.31 0.14
CA GLN A 329 -7.51 -7.54 0.16
C GLN A 329 -6.30 -8.44 0.29
N TRP A 330 -5.18 -8.04 -0.31
CA TRP A 330 -3.87 -8.64 -0.06
C TRP A 330 -2.76 -7.59 -0.15
N ASN A 331 -1.63 -7.84 0.53
CA ASN A 331 -0.44 -6.99 0.45
C ASN A 331 0.56 -7.45 -0.61
N ALA A 332 1.66 -6.70 -0.78
CA ALA A 332 2.71 -7.02 -1.74
C ALA A 332 3.43 -8.36 -1.45
N ASP A 333 3.45 -8.82 -0.19
CA ASP A 333 3.97 -10.15 0.20
C ASP A 333 2.99 -11.29 -0.11
N GLY A 334 1.79 -10.97 -0.63
CA GLY A 334 0.74 -11.92 -0.96
C GLY A 334 -0.10 -12.38 0.24
N LYS A 335 0.03 -11.77 1.42
CA LYS A 335 -0.84 -12.07 2.57
C LYS A 335 -2.14 -11.29 2.47
N GLY A 336 -3.26 -11.99 2.48
CA GLY A 336 -4.58 -11.40 2.30
C GLY A 336 -5.65 -11.89 3.24
N VAL A 337 -6.82 -11.27 3.07
CA VAL A 337 -8.03 -11.48 3.87
C VAL A 337 -9.25 -11.38 2.98
N THR A 338 -10.28 -12.16 3.33
CA THR A 338 -11.63 -12.03 2.79
C THR A 338 -12.63 -11.81 3.93
N PHE A 339 -13.59 -10.92 3.71
CA PHE A 339 -14.86 -10.85 4.44
C PHE A 339 -15.98 -10.95 3.39
N VAL A 340 -16.49 -12.15 3.21
CA VAL A 340 -17.46 -12.50 2.16
C VAL A 340 -18.62 -13.22 2.84
N GLU A 341 -19.85 -12.84 2.52
CA GLU A 341 -21.07 -13.40 3.14
C GLU A 341 -21.05 -13.43 4.69
N GLY A 342 -20.39 -12.43 5.31
CA GLY A 342 -20.29 -12.34 6.77
C GLY A 342 -19.20 -13.20 7.41
N GLN A 343 -18.39 -13.91 6.61
CA GLN A 343 -17.34 -14.80 7.09
C GLN A 343 -15.96 -14.22 6.84
N TRP A 344 -15.12 -14.23 7.89
CA TRP A 344 -13.71 -13.86 7.78
C TRP A 344 -12.86 -15.07 7.42
N ALA A 345 -11.89 -14.88 6.52
CA ALA A 345 -10.85 -15.86 6.28
C ALA A 345 -9.54 -15.19 5.88
N THR A 346 -8.41 -15.81 6.23
CA THR A 346 -7.12 -15.48 5.62
C THR A 346 -7.03 -16.16 4.26
N VAL A 347 -6.32 -15.50 3.33
CA VAL A 347 -6.11 -16.02 1.98
C VAL A 347 -4.70 -15.67 1.52
N SER A 348 -4.06 -16.57 0.79
CA SER A 348 -2.86 -16.22 0.04
C SER A 348 -3.28 -15.61 -1.29
N ARG A 349 -2.61 -14.56 -1.75
CA ARG A 349 -2.80 -13.97 -3.09
C ARG A 349 -2.72 -15.02 -4.19
N ASP A 350 -1.99 -16.09 -3.96
CA ASP A 350 -1.84 -17.19 -4.89
C ASP A 350 -3.04 -18.13 -4.98
N GLU A 351 -3.95 -18.09 -4.02
CA GLU A 351 -5.25 -18.75 -4.06
C GLU A 351 -6.29 -17.93 -4.84
N LEU A 352 -5.94 -16.72 -5.26
CA LEU A 352 -6.84 -15.77 -5.91
C LEU A 352 -6.64 -15.73 -7.42
N GLY A 353 -7.75 -15.73 -8.14
CA GLY A 353 -7.85 -15.40 -9.56
C GLY A 353 -8.53 -14.05 -9.72
N LEU A 354 -8.07 -13.27 -10.69
CA LEU A 354 -8.61 -11.94 -10.98
C LEU A 354 -8.85 -11.82 -12.48
N THR A 355 -10.10 -11.55 -12.86
CA THR A 355 -10.49 -11.29 -14.25
C THR A 355 -11.02 -9.87 -14.37
N ARG A 356 -10.58 -9.12 -15.39
CA ARG A 356 -11.09 -7.78 -15.68
C ARG A 356 -11.95 -7.83 -16.93
N ALA A 357 -13.20 -7.41 -16.81
CA ALA A 357 -14.10 -7.32 -17.94
C ALA A 357 -13.87 -6.02 -18.75
N ARG A 358 -14.38 -5.98 -19.98
CA ARG A 358 -14.21 -4.83 -20.89
C ARG A 358 -14.96 -3.58 -20.42
N ASP A 359 -16.02 -3.75 -19.64
CA ASP A 359 -16.77 -2.64 -19.04
C ASP A 359 -16.05 -2.04 -17.82
N GLY A 360 -14.95 -2.65 -17.38
CA GLY A 360 -14.15 -2.22 -16.24
C GLY A 360 -14.50 -2.93 -14.94
N SER A 361 -15.49 -3.82 -14.91
CA SER A 361 -15.80 -4.65 -13.75
C SER A 361 -14.70 -5.68 -13.49
N VAL A 362 -14.63 -6.16 -12.26
CA VAL A 362 -13.63 -7.13 -11.81
C VAL A 362 -14.31 -8.30 -11.13
N ASP A 363 -13.97 -9.51 -11.57
CA ASP A 363 -14.35 -10.76 -10.92
C ASP A 363 -13.15 -11.33 -10.17
N LEU A 364 -13.36 -11.61 -8.88
CA LEU A 364 -12.43 -12.34 -8.04
C LEU A 364 -12.95 -13.74 -7.78
N ALA A 365 -12.07 -14.73 -7.86
CA ALA A 365 -12.36 -16.12 -7.52
C ALA A 365 -11.28 -16.67 -6.60
N ARG A 366 -11.67 -17.61 -5.72
CA ARG A 366 -10.74 -18.42 -4.93
C ARG A 366 -10.75 -19.83 -5.49
N VAL A 367 -9.58 -20.45 -5.60
CA VAL A 367 -9.51 -21.89 -5.84
C VAL A 367 -9.04 -22.56 -4.57
N VAL A 368 -9.90 -23.42 -4.05
CA VAL A 368 -9.55 -24.45 -3.06
C VAL A 368 -9.83 -25.77 -3.76
N ASP A 369 -8.87 -26.70 -3.74
CA ASP A 369 -9.04 -28.06 -4.26
C ASP A 369 -9.51 -28.19 -5.72
N SER A 370 -9.03 -27.31 -6.61
CA SER A 370 -9.25 -27.35 -8.08
C SER A 370 -10.61 -26.83 -8.59
N GLU A 371 -11.51 -26.39 -7.71
CA GLU A 371 -12.75 -25.72 -8.09
C GLU A 371 -12.63 -24.21 -7.85
N GLY A 372 -12.88 -23.42 -8.91
CA GLY A 372 -12.91 -21.96 -8.81
C GLY A 372 -14.24 -21.51 -8.24
N GLN A 373 -14.24 -21.09 -6.97
CA GLN A 373 -15.39 -20.47 -6.32
C GLN A 373 -15.37 -18.96 -6.55
N PRO A 374 -16.41 -18.36 -7.14
CA PRO A 374 -16.56 -16.91 -7.19
C PRO A 374 -16.50 -16.32 -5.78
N LEU A 375 -15.67 -15.30 -5.57
CA LEU A 375 -15.56 -14.59 -4.30
C LEU A 375 -16.30 -13.27 -4.31
N LEU A 376 -16.03 -12.43 -5.32
CA LEU A 376 -16.52 -11.06 -5.34
C LEU A 376 -16.58 -10.55 -6.77
N HIS A 377 -17.74 -10.08 -7.18
CA HIS A 377 -17.89 -9.24 -8.36
C HIS A 377 -17.88 -7.78 -7.93
N VAL A 378 -16.99 -6.98 -8.52
CA VAL A 378 -16.92 -5.54 -8.26
C VAL A 378 -17.24 -4.81 -9.55
N GLU A 379 -18.36 -4.09 -9.53
CA GLU A 379 -18.74 -3.17 -10.59
C GLU A 379 -17.58 -2.21 -10.91
N PRO A 380 -17.46 -1.72 -12.16
CA PRO A 380 -16.42 -0.76 -12.50
C PRO A 380 -16.51 0.37 -11.50
N ALA A 381 -15.41 0.65 -10.80
CA ALA A 381 -15.38 1.78 -9.89
C ALA A 381 -15.81 2.99 -10.72
N VAL A 382 -17.05 3.48 -10.49
CA VAL A 382 -17.55 4.68 -11.17
C VAL A 382 -16.52 5.71 -10.81
N ARG A 383 -15.63 6.03 -11.77
CA ARG A 383 -14.38 6.74 -11.52
C ARG A 383 -14.79 7.95 -10.74
N SER A 384 -14.64 7.88 -9.42
CA SER A 384 -15.19 8.92 -8.62
C SER A 384 -14.31 10.08 -9.01
N VAL A 385 -14.97 11.19 -9.25
CA VAL A 385 -14.33 12.48 -9.35
C VAL A 385 -13.30 12.53 -8.17
N ALA A 386 -13.55 11.97 -6.97
CA ALA A 386 -12.54 11.84 -5.91
C ALA A 386 -11.22 11.06 -6.22
N ALA A 387 -11.19 9.92 -6.93
CA ALA A 387 -9.94 9.14 -7.10
C ALA A 387 -8.92 9.82 -8.06
N ALA A 388 -9.40 10.37 -9.18
CA ALA A 388 -8.59 11.23 -10.03
C ALA A 388 -8.29 12.60 -9.35
N ALA A 389 -8.86 12.90 -8.17
CA ALA A 389 -8.64 14.14 -7.43
C ALA A 389 -7.37 14.09 -6.59
N VAL A 390 -7.05 12.91 -6.07
CA VAL A 390 -5.90 12.70 -5.19
C VAL A 390 -4.61 12.86 -5.98
N GLU A 391 -4.58 12.44 -7.24
CA GLU A 391 -3.50 12.76 -8.19
C GLU A 391 -3.37 14.27 -8.50
N ARG A 392 -4.43 15.05 -8.24
CA ARG A 392 -4.53 16.49 -8.54
C ARG A 392 -4.65 17.39 -7.29
N ALA A 393 -4.40 16.84 -6.11
CA ALA A 393 -4.51 17.59 -4.84
C ALA A 393 -3.31 18.53 -4.68
N LEU A 394 -3.60 19.80 -4.36
CA LEU A 394 -2.57 20.80 -4.09
C LEU A 394 -2.02 20.57 -2.68
N ARG A 395 -0.70 20.52 -2.55
CA ARG A 395 0.00 20.10 -1.34
C ARG A 395 1.33 20.84 -1.19
N PRO A 396 1.93 20.86 0.01
CA PRO A 396 3.22 21.50 0.23
C PRO A 396 4.27 21.10 -0.83
N GLY A 397 4.95 22.10 -1.38
CA GLY A 397 5.97 21.91 -2.41
C GLY A 397 5.47 21.83 -3.85
N VAL A 398 4.15 21.78 -4.09
CA VAL A 398 3.58 21.97 -5.43
C VAL A 398 3.60 23.45 -5.81
N ARG A 399 3.85 23.70 -7.10
CA ARG A 399 3.83 25.05 -7.69
C ARG A 399 2.96 25.07 -8.95
N GLY A 400 2.23 26.15 -9.17
CA GLY A 400 1.39 26.28 -10.35
C GLY A 400 0.32 27.35 -10.23
N ASP A 401 -0.37 27.59 -11.35
CA ASP A 401 -1.47 28.56 -11.42
C ASP A 401 -2.70 28.10 -10.60
N ASP A 402 -2.86 26.80 -10.41
CA ASP A 402 -3.88 26.19 -9.54
C ASP A 402 -3.65 26.52 -8.06
N VAL A 403 -2.39 26.51 -7.61
CA VAL A 403 -2.00 26.99 -6.28
C VAL A 403 -2.26 28.48 -6.13
N ARG A 404 -1.93 29.26 -7.17
CA ARG A 404 -2.18 30.71 -7.16
C ARG A 404 -3.67 31.02 -7.01
N GLN A 405 -4.50 30.32 -7.77
CA GLN A 405 -5.95 30.47 -7.71
C GLN A 405 -6.51 30.09 -6.34
N LEU A 406 -6.02 29.01 -5.73
CA LEU A 406 -6.39 28.64 -4.36
C LEU A 406 -6.01 29.75 -3.36
N GLN A 407 -4.78 30.26 -3.43
CA GLN A 407 -4.31 31.34 -2.55
C GLN A 407 -5.20 32.58 -2.70
N GLU A 408 -5.58 32.96 -3.92
CA GLU A 408 -6.50 34.06 -4.19
C GLU A 408 -7.88 33.85 -3.57
N GLN A 409 -8.43 32.64 -3.68
CA GLN A 409 -9.73 32.30 -3.11
C GLN A 409 -9.70 32.34 -1.58
N LEU A 410 -8.65 31.80 -0.96
CA LEU A 410 -8.48 31.84 0.50
C LEU A 410 -8.30 33.27 1.01
N MET A 411 -7.51 34.10 0.32
CA MET A 411 -7.40 35.53 0.63
C MET A 411 -8.74 36.24 0.53
N ARG A 412 -9.49 35.97 -0.55
CA ARG A 412 -10.83 36.52 -0.76
C ARG A 412 -11.77 36.13 0.36
N LEU A 413 -11.65 34.93 0.91
CA LEU A 413 -12.44 34.46 2.05
C LEU A 413 -11.97 35.03 3.40
N GLY A 414 -10.78 35.65 3.45
CA GLY A 414 -10.24 36.26 4.67
C GLY A 414 -9.24 35.39 5.42
N TYR A 415 -8.84 34.24 4.87
CA TYR A 415 -7.85 33.37 5.47
C TYR A 415 -6.43 33.94 5.29
N SER A 416 -5.63 33.79 6.33
CA SER A 416 -4.26 34.29 6.45
C SER A 416 -3.28 33.17 6.81
N ASP A 417 -1.98 33.47 6.76
CA ASP A 417 -0.98 32.52 7.23
C ASP A 417 -1.04 32.30 8.75
N ALA A 418 -0.22 31.37 9.27
CA ALA A 418 -0.17 31.05 10.70
C ALA A 418 0.31 32.22 11.60
N GLN A 419 0.68 33.37 11.05
CA GLN A 419 1.04 34.59 11.79
C GLN A 419 -0.01 35.70 11.61
N GLY A 420 -1.16 35.41 10.99
CA GLY A 420 -2.20 36.38 10.70
C GLY A 420 -1.84 37.35 9.57
N ARG A 421 -0.80 37.07 8.78
CA ARG A 421 -0.40 37.91 7.66
C ARG A 421 -1.18 37.48 6.41
N PRO A 422 -1.54 38.44 5.53
CA PRO A 422 -2.16 38.11 4.25
C PRO A 422 -1.30 37.11 3.47
N LEU A 423 -1.95 36.13 2.84
CA LEU A 423 -1.26 35.23 1.92
C LEU A 423 -0.69 36.03 0.73
N ARG A 424 0.29 35.43 0.04
CA ARG A 424 0.73 35.88 -1.28
C ARG A 424 0.27 34.87 -2.30
N ALA A 425 -0.36 35.34 -3.38
CA ALA A 425 -0.71 34.52 -4.53
C ALA A 425 0.50 34.39 -5.47
N ASP A 426 1.56 33.75 -4.99
CA ASP A 426 2.79 33.50 -5.74
C ASP A 426 2.75 32.20 -6.55
N GLY A 427 1.75 31.35 -6.33
CA GLY A 427 1.65 30.04 -6.94
C GLY A 427 2.53 28.98 -6.29
N ASP A 428 3.15 29.28 -5.14
CA ASP A 428 3.95 28.34 -4.35
C ASP A 428 3.14 27.83 -3.15
N TYR A 429 2.95 26.51 -3.06
CA TYR A 429 2.22 25.94 -1.92
C TYR A 429 3.17 25.82 -0.72
N GLY A 430 3.44 26.97 -0.11
CA GLY A 430 4.30 27.10 1.06
C GLY A 430 3.57 26.90 2.39
N PRO A 431 4.30 27.00 3.52
CA PRO A 431 3.73 26.84 4.86
C PRO A 431 2.58 27.81 5.17
N GLY A 432 2.62 29.03 4.60
CA GLY A 432 1.54 30.00 4.75
C GLY A 432 0.23 29.53 4.09
N THR A 433 0.30 29.06 2.86
CA THR A 433 -0.84 28.48 2.13
C THR A 433 -1.39 27.26 2.86
N GLN A 434 -0.51 26.37 3.34
CA GLN A 434 -0.92 25.20 4.09
C GLN A 434 -1.67 25.56 5.38
N ALA A 435 -1.20 26.54 6.15
CA ALA A 435 -1.85 27.00 7.36
C ALA A 435 -3.24 27.59 7.07
N ALA A 436 -3.37 28.40 6.02
CA ALA A 436 -4.66 28.95 5.60
C ALA A 436 -5.65 27.87 5.15
N VAL A 437 -5.18 26.86 4.42
CA VAL A 437 -6.01 25.71 4.02
C VAL A 437 -6.49 24.93 5.23
N ARG A 438 -5.64 24.72 6.25
CA ARG A 438 -6.05 24.07 7.50
C ARG A 438 -7.08 24.88 8.26
N ALA A 439 -6.89 26.20 8.34
CA ALA A 439 -7.86 27.09 8.96
C ALA A 439 -9.22 27.01 8.25
N PHE A 440 -9.21 27.06 6.92
CA PHE A 440 -10.41 26.86 6.10
C PHE A 440 -11.06 25.51 6.36
N GLN A 441 -10.28 24.43 6.32
CA GLN A 441 -10.79 23.09 6.56
C GLN A 441 -11.44 22.98 7.94
N ARG A 442 -10.82 23.53 9.00
CA ARG A 442 -11.40 23.56 10.35
C ARG A 442 -12.73 24.30 10.42
N GLU A 443 -12.82 25.47 9.78
CA GLU A 443 -14.02 26.29 9.81
C GLU A 443 -15.19 25.69 9.02
N HIS A 444 -14.89 24.82 8.05
CA HIS A 444 -15.86 24.17 7.18
C HIS A 444 -16.06 22.67 7.50
N ASP A 445 -15.72 22.23 8.71
CA ASP A 445 -15.88 20.83 9.19
C ASP A 445 -15.24 19.78 8.25
N LEU A 446 -14.13 20.15 7.62
CA LEU A 446 -13.29 19.28 6.80
C LEU A 446 -12.07 18.81 7.60
N VAL A 447 -11.45 17.71 7.16
CA VAL A 447 -10.18 17.25 7.71
C VAL A 447 -9.10 18.32 7.51
N ALA A 448 -8.59 18.89 8.60
CA ALA A 448 -7.63 19.99 8.60
C ALA A 448 -6.18 19.53 8.35
N ASP A 449 -5.96 18.84 7.24
CA ASP A 449 -4.65 18.28 6.89
C ASP A 449 -3.75 19.24 6.10
N GLY A 450 -4.30 20.35 5.61
CA GLY A 450 -3.59 21.33 4.79
C GLY A 450 -3.34 20.84 3.37
N LEU A 451 -4.07 19.83 2.90
CA LEU A 451 -4.08 19.35 1.52
C LEU A 451 -5.36 19.81 0.83
N SER A 452 -5.23 20.50 -0.30
CA SER A 452 -6.40 20.95 -1.04
C SER A 452 -6.82 19.91 -2.07
N GLY A 453 -7.48 18.85 -1.58
CA GLY A 453 -8.18 17.86 -2.40
C GLY A 453 -9.49 18.40 -2.98
N ARG A 454 -10.22 17.59 -3.76
CA ARG A 454 -11.45 18.04 -4.43
C ARG A 454 -12.52 18.57 -3.48
N GLN A 455 -12.69 17.97 -2.32
CA GLN A 455 -13.67 18.41 -1.32
C GLN A 455 -13.30 19.78 -0.77
N THR A 456 -12.04 19.99 -0.37
CA THR A 456 -11.54 21.29 0.06
C THR A 456 -11.66 22.34 -1.04
N LEU A 457 -11.23 22.03 -2.27
CA LEU A 457 -11.32 22.95 -3.40
C LEU A 457 -12.78 23.28 -3.78
N ALA A 458 -13.70 22.31 -3.69
CA ALA A 458 -15.12 22.54 -3.93
C ALA A 458 -15.73 23.41 -2.83
N SER A 459 -15.41 23.13 -1.57
CA SER A 459 -15.87 23.93 -0.43
C SER A 459 -15.33 25.36 -0.50
N VAL A 460 -14.06 25.56 -0.87
CA VAL A 460 -13.47 26.90 -1.06
C VAL A 460 -14.22 27.66 -2.15
N ARG A 461 -14.47 27.03 -3.31
CA ARG A 461 -15.24 27.66 -4.40
C ARG A 461 -16.67 28.00 -3.97
N GLN A 462 -17.33 27.10 -3.25
CA GLN A 462 -18.68 27.32 -2.75
C GLN A 462 -18.72 28.49 -1.77
N ALA A 463 -17.80 28.53 -0.81
CA ALA A 463 -17.68 29.62 0.15
C ALA A 463 -17.43 30.97 -0.54
N VAL A 464 -16.60 31.00 -1.60
CA VAL A 464 -16.37 32.23 -2.39
C VAL A 464 -17.66 32.66 -3.09
N HIS A 465 -18.37 31.71 -3.71
CA HIS A 465 -19.65 31.99 -4.36
C HIS A 465 -20.69 32.54 -3.38
N ASP A 466 -20.83 31.93 -2.20
CA ASP A 466 -21.79 32.35 -1.18
C ASP A 466 -21.45 33.73 -0.62
N ARG A 467 -20.15 34.01 -0.45
CA ARG A 467 -19.68 35.35 -0.09
C ARG A 467 -20.02 36.38 -1.18
N ASP A 468 -19.72 36.10 -2.44
CA ASP A 468 -20.00 37.02 -3.54
C ASP A 468 -21.52 37.24 -3.71
N ALA A 469 -22.33 36.20 -3.54
CA ALA A 469 -23.79 36.29 -3.55
C ALA A 469 -24.33 37.14 -2.38
N SER A 470 -23.79 36.99 -1.17
CA SER A 470 -24.17 37.80 -0.01
C SER A 470 -23.80 39.28 -0.18
N ILE A 471 -22.65 39.58 -0.79
CA ILE A 471 -22.23 40.94 -1.13
C ILE A 471 -23.15 41.54 -2.20
N ALA A 472 -23.51 40.79 -3.24
CA ALA A 472 -24.44 41.26 -4.27
C ALA A 472 -25.85 41.53 -3.70
N ALA A 473 -26.33 40.67 -2.79
CA ALA A 473 -27.59 40.85 -2.10
C ALA A 473 -27.59 42.08 -1.17
N ALA A 474 -26.44 42.41 -0.55
CA ALA A 474 -26.29 43.61 0.29
C ALA A 474 -26.26 44.93 -0.49
N HIS A 475 -25.85 44.91 -1.78
CA HIS A 475 -25.84 46.10 -2.65
C HIS A 475 -27.19 46.36 -3.34
N ARG A 476 -28.03 45.34 -3.51
CA ARG A 476 -29.34 45.45 -4.17
C ARG A 476 -30.30 46.47 -3.50
N PRO A 477 -30.39 46.57 -2.16
CA PRO A 477 -31.17 47.61 -1.49
C PRO A 477 -30.61 49.03 -1.74
N HIS A 478 -29.29 49.19 -1.87
CA HIS A 478 -28.68 50.49 -2.16
C HIS A 478 -29.01 50.94 -3.58
N ASP A 479 -28.92 50.04 -4.56
CA ASP A 479 -29.26 50.33 -5.95
C ASP A 479 -30.77 50.57 -6.16
N GLU A 480 -31.63 49.83 -5.47
CA GLU A 480 -33.08 50.04 -5.47
C GLU A 480 -33.47 51.37 -4.79
N VAL A 481 -32.83 51.72 -3.66
CA VAL A 481 -33.03 53.01 -2.99
C VAL A 481 -32.51 54.17 -3.85
N MET A 482 -31.37 54.01 -4.53
CA MET A 482 -30.84 55.02 -5.45
C MET A 482 -31.67 55.15 -6.73
N ALA A 483 -32.24 54.04 -7.22
CA ALA A 483 -33.18 54.07 -8.34
C ALA A 483 -34.50 54.75 -7.93
N ALA A 484 -35.01 54.50 -6.72
CA ALA A 484 -36.16 55.20 -6.16
C ALA A 484 -35.87 56.71 -5.96
N TYR A 485 -34.68 57.06 -5.48
CA TYR A 485 -34.24 58.46 -5.35
C TYR A 485 -34.19 59.18 -6.70
N ARG A 486 -33.71 58.52 -7.75
CA ARG A 486 -33.68 59.06 -9.13
C ARG A 486 -35.07 59.14 -9.77
N ALA A 487 -36.04 58.36 -9.29
CA ALA A 487 -37.41 58.36 -9.79
C ALA A 487 -38.32 59.40 -9.11
N ILE A 488 -37.91 59.97 -7.98
CA ILE A 488 -38.72 60.91 -7.18
C ILE A 488 -38.55 62.39 -7.62
N ASP A 489 -37.47 62.77 -8.32
CA ASP A 489 -37.25 64.17 -8.76
C ASP A 489 -37.05 64.31 -10.28
N PRO A 490 -38.07 64.80 -11.04
CA PRO A 490 -37.92 65.16 -12.45
C PRO A 490 -37.52 66.62 -12.70
N VAL A 491 -37.29 67.44 -11.68
CA VAL A 491 -37.03 68.88 -11.88
C VAL A 491 -35.97 69.38 -10.90
N MET A 492 -34.75 69.56 -11.41
CA MET A 492 -33.97 70.79 -11.25
C MET A 492 -32.74 70.70 -12.16
N GLY A 493 -32.97 71.06 -13.43
CA GLY A 493 -31.91 71.61 -14.24
C GLY A 493 -31.58 73.03 -13.78
N ALA A 494 -30.28 73.33 -13.78
CA ALA A 494 -29.67 74.67 -13.77
C ALA A 494 -29.82 75.52 -12.49
N ALA A 495 -28.75 75.60 -11.69
CA ALA A 495 -27.87 76.79 -11.63
C ALA A 495 -26.84 76.74 -10.48
N ALA A 496 -25.62 77.16 -10.82
CA ALA A 496 -24.49 77.58 -9.97
C ALA A 496 -23.77 76.47 -9.14
N GLY A 497 -22.45 76.25 -9.21
CA GLY A 497 -21.36 76.92 -9.93
C GLY A 497 -20.04 76.71 -9.18
N ARG A 498 -18.98 76.37 -9.93
CA ARG A 498 -17.53 76.30 -9.56
C ARG A 498 -17.17 75.09 -8.68
N SER A 499 -16.33 74.14 -9.13
CA SER A 499 -15.03 74.31 -9.77
C SER A 499 -14.66 73.15 -10.73
N THR A 500 -13.97 73.51 -11.80
CA THR A 500 -13.21 72.65 -12.74
C THR A 500 -11.89 73.38 -13.06
N PRO A 501 -10.91 72.82 -13.77
CA PRO A 501 -10.39 71.43 -13.81
C PRO A 501 -8.84 71.38 -13.92
N VAL A 502 -8.24 70.19 -14.03
CA VAL A 502 -7.16 69.96 -15.02
C VAL A 502 -7.42 68.64 -15.75
N GLU A 503 -7.45 68.76 -17.08
CA GLU A 503 -7.62 67.78 -18.16
C GLU A 503 -6.39 66.85 -18.27
N ALA A 504 -6.42 65.68 -18.93
CA ALA A 504 -6.51 65.43 -20.38
C ALA A 504 -6.29 63.91 -20.60
N ARG A 505 -6.64 63.21 -21.69
CA ARG A 505 -7.16 63.56 -23.01
C ARG A 505 -7.76 62.29 -23.67
N VAL A 506 -8.91 62.50 -24.29
CA VAL A 506 -9.63 61.79 -25.36
C VAL A 506 -8.77 61.01 -26.37
N ASP A 507 -9.19 59.78 -26.74
CA ASP A 507 -9.61 59.48 -28.13
C ASP A 507 -10.54 58.26 -28.24
N ALA A 508 -11.54 58.42 -29.11
CA ALA A 508 -12.72 57.59 -29.29
C ALA A 508 -12.79 57.02 -30.71
N ARG A 509 -13.49 55.88 -30.88
CA ARG A 509 -14.44 55.52 -31.98
C ARG A 509 -14.78 54.03 -31.89
N ALA A 510 -16.03 53.67 -31.56
CA ALA A 510 -17.15 53.41 -32.48
C ALA A 510 -16.92 52.12 -33.30
N THR A 511 -17.73 51.07 -33.12
CA THR A 511 -19.01 50.95 -33.83
C THR A 511 -19.99 49.98 -33.16
N SER A 512 -21.26 50.26 -33.44
CA SER A 512 -22.51 49.65 -32.99
C SER A 512 -22.95 48.50 -33.92
N GLU A 513 -24.07 47.86 -33.57
CA GLU A 513 -24.98 46.99 -34.36
C GLU A 513 -24.82 45.48 -34.08
N THR A 514 -25.87 44.68 -33.79
CA THR A 514 -27.33 44.89 -33.82
C THR A 514 -28.07 43.82 -32.98
N MET A 515 -29.06 44.29 -32.20
CA MET A 515 -30.41 43.78 -31.95
C MET A 515 -30.85 42.31 -32.19
N SER A 516 -31.68 41.83 -31.22
CA SER A 516 -33.00 41.17 -31.43
C SER A 516 -33.01 39.68 -31.88
N THR A 517 -33.82 38.73 -31.41
CA THR A 517 -34.93 38.63 -30.42
C THR A 517 -35.34 37.15 -30.22
N TYR A 518 -35.95 36.89 -29.04
CA TYR A 518 -37.08 36.01 -28.67
C TYR A 518 -37.17 34.47 -28.94
N GLN A 519 -37.42 33.80 -27.80
CA GLN A 519 -38.43 32.74 -27.51
C GLN A 519 -38.27 31.27 -27.97
N SER A 520 -38.11 30.42 -26.95
CA SER A 520 -38.98 29.30 -26.55
C SER A 520 -39.69 28.48 -27.63
N LEU A 521 -39.38 27.18 -27.72
CA LEU A 521 -40.37 26.12 -27.95
C LEU A 521 -39.92 24.77 -27.31
N GLU A 522 -40.92 24.05 -26.82
CA GLU A 522 -40.92 22.79 -26.07
C GLU A 522 -40.71 21.51 -26.94
N PRO A 523 -40.69 20.28 -26.36
CA PRO A 523 -40.05 19.11 -26.95
C PRO A 523 -40.94 18.34 -27.93
N VAL A 524 -40.31 17.76 -28.96
CA VAL A 524 -40.98 16.89 -29.93
C VAL A 524 -40.74 15.42 -29.57
N THR A 525 -41.85 14.70 -29.42
CA THR A 525 -41.95 13.24 -29.34
C THR A 525 -42.18 12.62 -30.74
N ARG A 526 -42.04 11.28 -30.80
CA ARG A 526 -42.57 10.32 -31.82
C ARG A 526 -41.70 10.13 -33.09
N THR A 527 -41.48 8.94 -33.69
CA THR A 527 -42.09 7.59 -33.62
C THR A 527 -41.16 6.53 -34.27
N ALA A 528 -41.42 5.24 -33.98
CA ALA A 528 -40.92 3.97 -34.57
C ALA A 528 -40.86 3.92 -36.12
N ALA A 529 -40.11 3.03 -36.82
CA ALA A 529 -40.03 1.55 -36.86
C ALA A 529 -38.87 1.12 -37.83
N PRO A 530 -38.50 -0.16 -38.14
CA PRO A 530 -39.14 -1.47 -37.89
C PRO A 530 -38.24 -2.54 -37.22
N PRO A 531 -38.77 -3.75 -36.89
CA PRO A 531 -38.02 -4.79 -36.20
C PRO A 531 -37.18 -5.61 -37.19
N ILE A 532 -35.92 -5.89 -36.83
CA ILE A 532 -35.10 -6.87 -37.53
C ILE A 532 -35.37 -8.23 -36.87
N ALA A 533 -35.83 -9.17 -37.69
CA ALA A 533 -36.16 -10.55 -37.33
C ALA A 533 -34.96 -11.32 -36.75
N PRO A 534 -35.21 -12.37 -35.95
CA PRO A 534 -34.16 -13.15 -35.31
C PRO A 534 -33.40 -13.97 -36.36
N VAL A 535 -32.07 -13.86 -36.36
CA VAL A 535 -31.23 -14.79 -37.10
C VAL A 535 -31.15 -16.08 -36.30
N GLU A 536 -31.64 -17.15 -36.92
CA GLU A 536 -31.68 -18.52 -36.43
C GLU A 536 -30.31 -19.04 -36.00
N SER A 537 -30.32 -19.82 -34.93
CA SER A 537 -29.20 -20.64 -34.46
C SER A 537 -28.69 -21.60 -35.54
N PRO A 538 -27.37 -21.78 -35.71
CA PRO A 538 -26.86 -23.03 -36.22
C PRO A 538 -26.85 -24.03 -35.06
N LEU A 539 -27.85 -24.91 -35.09
CA LEU A 539 -27.86 -26.29 -34.63
C LEU A 539 -26.64 -26.77 -33.82
N ALA A 540 -26.96 -27.21 -32.60
CA ALA A 540 -26.17 -28.14 -31.81
C ALA A 540 -25.53 -29.22 -32.69
N ARG A 541 -24.20 -29.27 -32.72
CA ARG A 541 -23.50 -30.51 -33.01
C ARG A 541 -23.49 -31.30 -31.71
N GLU A 542 -24.23 -32.41 -31.72
CA GLU A 542 -24.19 -33.42 -30.68
C GLU A 542 -22.74 -33.81 -30.34
N PRO A 543 -22.43 -34.10 -29.07
CA PRO A 543 -21.16 -34.68 -28.71
C PRO A 543 -21.07 -36.07 -29.35
N ARG A 544 -20.09 -36.26 -30.23
CA ARG A 544 -19.72 -37.59 -30.72
C ARG A 544 -19.35 -38.46 -29.52
N GLU A 545 -20.08 -39.55 -29.34
CA GLU A 545 -19.73 -40.63 -28.43
C GLU A 545 -18.27 -41.06 -28.64
N PRO A 546 -17.51 -41.33 -27.56
CA PRO A 546 -16.20 -41.94 -27.69
C PRO A 546 -16.37 -43.35 -28.26
N VAL A 547 -15.74 -43.59 -29.42
CA VAL A 547 -15.63 -44.90 -30.04
C VAL A 547 -15.01 -45.88 -29.05
N ALA A 548 -15.77 -46.90 -28.68
CA ALA A 548 -15.30 -48.03 -27.91
C ALA A 548 -14.18 -48.76 -28.67
N MET A 549 -12.98 -48.79 -28.08
CA MET A 549 -11.90 -49.68 -28.51
C MET A 549 -12.17 -51.09 -27.96
N PRO A 550 -11.92 -52.16 -28.74
CA PRO A 550 -12.38 -53.50 -28.42
C PRO A 550 -11.61 -54.10 -27.23
N THR A 551 -12.35 -54.71 -26.32
CA THR A 551 -11.86 -55.58 -25.27
C THR A 551 -11.32 -56.88 -25.87
N GLY A 552 -10.11 -57.28 -25.45
CA GLY A 552 -9.67 -58.67 -25.58
C GLY A 552 -8.23 -58.88 -26.05
N ARG A 553 -7.28 -58.91 -25.10
CA ARG A 553 -6.42 -60.08 -24.86
C ARG A 553 -5.65 -59.90 -23.55
N GLU A 554 -6.04 -60.65 -22.54
CA GLU A 554 -5.22 -60.90 -21.35
C GLU A 554 -3.92 -61.59 -21.78
N ALA A 555 -2.79 -61.04 -21.32
CA ALA A 555 -1.49 -61.68 -21.28
C ALA A 555 -0.91 -61.51 -19.85
N PRO A 556 -0.10 -62.45 -19.37
CA PRO A 556 -0.11 -62.88 -17.97
C PRO A 556 0.60 -61.89 -17.03
N ALA A 557 0.12 -61.89 -15.78
CA ALA A 557 0.68 -61.13 -14.67
C ALA A 557 2.18 -61.41 -14.50
N ALA A 558 3.01 -60.39 -14.73
CA ALA A 558 4.35 -60.32 -14.19
C ALA A 558 4.28 -59.54 -12.88
N ASP A 559 4.52 -60.26 -11.79
CA ASP A 559 4.73 -59.74 -10.45
C ASP A 559 5.93 -58.77 -10.46
N ALA A 560 5.64 -57.48 -10.44
CA ALA A 560 6.62 -56.43 -10.20
C ALA A 560 6.35 -55.85 -8.81
N SER A 561 7.18 -56.29 -7.87
CA SER A 561 7.26 -55.78 -6.51
C SER A 561 7.17 -54.24 -6.47
N LEU A 562 6.11 -53.72 -5.85
CA LEU A 562 5.98 -52.31 -5.50
C LEU A 562 7.07 -51.96 -4.46
N ALA A 563 8.19 -51.44 -4.92
CA ALA A 563 9.04 -50.61 -4.08
C ALA A 563 8.21 -49.40 -3.60
N PRO A 564 8.39 -48.92 -2.36
CA PRO A 564 7.68 -47.73 -1.90
C PRO A 564 7.97 -46.56 -2.85
N ARG A 565 6.91 -45.94 -3.39
CA ARG A 565 7.03 -44.74 -4.22
C ARG A 565 7.77 -43.68 -3.39
N ARG A 566 9.05 -43.45 -3.72
CA ARG A 566 9.82 -42.34 -3.15
C ARG A 566 9.10 -41.06 -3.52
N ALA A 567 8.85 -40.18 -2.55
CA ALA A 567 8.23 -38.88 -2.81
C ALA A 567 9.02 -38.16 -3.92
N PRO A 568 8.35 -37.51 -4.88
CA PRO A 568 9.04 -36.77 -5.93
C PRO A 568 9.96 -35.71 -5.29
N SER A 569 11.18 -35.58 -5.81
CA SER A 569 12.18 -34.66 -5.27
C SER A 569 11.74 -33.21 -5.53
N ASP A 570 11.98 -32.32 -4.57
CA ASP A 570 11.47 -30.94 -4.57
C ASP A 570 12.55 -29.95 -5.05
N PRO A 571 12.29 -29.09 -6.06
CA PRO A 571 13.24 -28.08 -6.55
C PRO A 571 13.75 -27.08 -5.50
N ARG A 572 13.07 -26.93 -4.36
CA ARG A 572 13.53 -26.08 -3.26
C ARG A 572 14.78 -26.62 -2.58
N HIS A 573 15.04 -27.92 -2.67
CA HIS A 573 16.22 -28.52 -2.06
C HIS A 573 17.45 -28.37 -2.94
N ALA A 574 18.61 -28.11 -2.32
CA ALA A 574 19.86 -27.84 -3.03
C ALA A 574 20.37 -29.01 -3.88
N ASP A 575 19.93 -30.24 -3.58
CA ASP A 575 20.29 -31.46 -4.31
C ASP A 575 19.40 -31.73 -5.53
N HIS A 576 18.34 -30.93 -5.75
CA HIS A 576 17.45 -31.11 -6.89
C HIS A 576 18.04 -30.51 -8.19
N PRO A 577 17.95 -31.22 -9.35
CA PRO A 577 18.48 -30.71 -10.62
C PRO A 577 17.92 -29.35 -11.08
N GLN A 578 16.66 -29.06 -10.72
CA GLN A 578 15.99 -27.78 -11.00
C GLN A 578 16.20 -26.69 -9.94
N ASN A 579 16.99 -26.94 -8.89
CA ASN A 579 17.21 -25.96 -7.83
C ASN A 579 17.83 -24.66 -8.33
N GLY A 580 18.85 -24.76 -9.21
CA GLY A 580 19.46 -23.57 -9.81
C GLY A 580 18.46 -22.72 -10.60
N LEU A 581 17.50 -23.35 -11.29
CA LEU A 581 16.44 -22.63 -12.01
C LEU A 581 15.43 -22.00 -11.04
N TYR A 582 15.06 -22.72 -9.99
CA TYR A 582 14.17 -22.22 -8.93
C TYR A 582 14.75 -20.97 -8.25
N GLU A 583 16.01 -21.02 -7.81
CA GLU A 583 16.68 -19.88 -7.18
C GLU A 583 16.87 -18.72 -8.16
N LEU A 584 17.14 -19.00 -9.44
CA LEU A 584 17.21 -17.95 -10.45
C LEU A 584 15.85 -17.26 -10.63
N LEU A 585 14.77 -18.02 -10.81
CA LEU A 585 13.41 -17.48 -10.98
C LEU A 585 12.96 -16.66 -9.76
N LYS A 586 13.35 -17.08 -8.55
CA LYS A 586 13.12 -16.33 -7.30
C LYS A 586 13.74 -14.94 -7.32
N THR A 587 14.86 -14.75 -8.01
CA THR A 587 15.48 -13.43 -8.19
C THR A 587 14.85 -12.61 -9.32
N GLN A 588 14.33 -13.28 -10.35
CA GLN A 588 13.82 -12.65 -11.58
C GLN A 588 12.32 -12.34 -11.53
N ILE A 589 11.56 -13.03 -10.68
CA ILE A 589 10.13 -12.81 -10.47
C ILE A 589 9.97 -12.22 -9.08
N PRO A 590 10.13 -10.89 -8.95
CA PRO A 590 9.95 -10.25 -7.66
C PRO A 590 8.54 -10.55 -7.16
N ASP A 591 8.44 -10.88 -5.88
CA ASP A 591 7.18 -11.07 -5.16
C ASP A 591 6.36 -12.28 -5.55
N ALA A 592 6.92 -13.23 -6.29
CA ALA A 592 6.29 -14.55 -6.46
C ALA A 592 6.34 -15.35 -5.14
N SER A 593 5.22 -15.96 -4.77
CA SER A 593 5.23 -16.96 -3.70
C SER A 593 5.93 -18.23 -4.14
N GLU A 594 6.22 -19.12 -3.18
CA GLU A 594 6.72 -20.46 -3.48
C GLU A 594 5.80 -21.24 -4.43
N ASN A 595 4.48 -21.15 -4.26
CA ASN A 595 3.52 -21.83 -5.15
C ASN A 595 3.69 -21.36 -6.59
N ARG A 596 3.79 -20.04 -6.80
CA ARG A 596 3.97 -19.43 -8.12
C ARG A 596 5.34 -19.73 -8.69
N LEU A 597 6.39 -19.72 -7.87
CA LEU A 597 7.74 -20.08 -8.28
C LEU A 597 7.80 -21.54 -8.72
N LEU A 598 7.24 -22.48 -7.96
CA LEU A 598 7.19 -23.89 -8.32
C LEU A 598 6.34 -24.14 -9.58
N GLN A 599 5.19 -23.47 -9.71
CA GLN A 599 4.39 -23.51 -10.93
C GLN A 599 5.22 -23.04 -12.14
N THR A 600 5.98 -21.97 -11.97
CA THR A 600 6.82 -21.40 -13.03
C THR A 600 8.01 -22.29 -13.34
N THR A 601 8.70 -22.83 -12.34
CA THR A 601 9.78 -23.81 -12.50
C THR A 601 9.26 -25.04 -13.26
N ALA A 602 8.07 -25.54 -12.93
CA ALA A 602 7.45 -26.64 -13.64
C ALA A 602 7.12 -26.30 -15.10
N ALA A 603 6.62 -25.09 -15.37
CA ALA A 603 6.36 -24.62 -16.73
C ALA A 603 7.65 -24.47 -17.55
N CYS A 604 8.69 -23.88 -16.96
CA CYS A 604 10.02 -23.75 -17.56
C CYS A 604 10.63 -25.12 -17.87
N HIS A 605 10.55 -26.05 -16.92
CA HIS A 605 11.04 -27.41 -17.09
C HIS A 605 10.39 -28.12 -18.28
N ARG A 606 9.05 -28.01 -18.41
CA ARG A 606 8.30 -28.54 -19.56
C ARG A 606 8.70 -27.91 -20.89
N SER A 607 9.07 -26.64 -20.86
CA SER A 607 9.52 -25.86 -22.02
C SER A 607 11.03 -25.95 -22.30
N ARG A 608 11.77 -26.80 -21.56
CA ARG A 608 13.22 -26.99 -21.66
C ARG A 608 14.05 -25.73 -21.35
N ILE A 609 13.52 -24.88 -20.48
CA ILE A 609 14.24 -23.74 -19.92
C ILE A 609 14.97 -24.19 -18.66
N THR A 610 16.26 -23.89 -18.55
CA THR A 610 17.17 -24.20 -17.45
C THR A 610 17.78 -22.91 -16.89
N ALA A 611 18.49 -22.99 -15.76
CA ALA A 611 19.21 -21.83 -15.20
C ALA A 611 20.24 -21.24 -16.18
N GLU A 612 20.88 -22.09 -16.99
CA GLU A 612 21.94 -21.71 -17.92
C GLU A 612 21.40 -21.04 -19.19
N ASN A 613 20.18 -21.38 -19.60
CA ASN A 613 19.60 -20.91 -20.84
C ASN A 613 18.44 -19.93 -20.66
N LEU A 614 18.07 -19.58 -19.44
CA LEU A 614 17.07 -18.55 -19.16
C LEU A 614 17.58 -17.19 -19.67
N SER A 615 16.76 -16.50 -20.46
CA SER A 615 17.12 -15.25 -21.12
C SER A 615 16.38 -14.04 -20.56
N MET A 616 15.07 -14.19 -20.38
CA MET A 616 14.19 -13.09 -19.99
C MET A 616 12.95 -13.63 -19.29
N VAL A 617 12.53 -12.91 -18.27
CA VAL A 617 11.22 -13.09 -17.63
C VAL A 617 10.43 -11.79 -17.81
N HIS A 618 9.20 -11.91 -18.29
CA HIS A 618 8.34 -10.75 -18.57
C HIS A 618 6.91 -11.03 -18.13
N ILE A 619 6.30 -10.09 -17.43
CA ILE A 619 4.88 -10.15 -17.05
C ILE A 619 4.11 -9.22 -17.99
N ASN A 620 3.20 -9.79 -18.77
CA ASN A 620 2.24 -9.04 -19.56
C ASN A 620 1.03 -8.74 -18.68
N GLU A 621 0.88 -7.47 -18.28
CA GLU A 621 -0.16 -7.04 -17.35
C GLU A 621 -1.54 -6.87 -17.98
N GLU A 622 -1.65 -6.76 -19.31
CA GLU A 622 -2.94 -6.67 -19.99
C GLU A 622 -3.63 -8.03 -20.05
N THR A 623 -2.85 -9.06 -20.35
CA THR A 623 -3.32 -10.45 -20.42
C THR A 623 -3.15 -11.20 -19.10
N MET A 624 -2.47 -10.58 -18.12
CA MET A 624 -2.09 -11.19 -16.84
C MET A 624 -1.38 -12.52 -17.05
N THR A 625 -0.37 -12.54 -17.92
CA THR A 625 0.43 -13.73 -18.22
C THR A 625 1.90 -13.50 -17.91
N LEU A 626 2.51 -14.46 -17.22
CA LEU A 626 3.95 -14.51 -17.00
C LEU A 626 4.59 -15.31 -18.13
N HIS A 627 5.52 -14.69 -18.84
CA HIS A 627 6.32 -15.29 -19.90
C HIS A 627 7.76 -15.50 -19.43
N VAL A 628 8.26 -16.72 -19.63
CA VAL A 628 9.69 -17.02 -19.44
C VAL A 628 10.27 -17.48 -20.77
N PHE A 629 11.37 -16.84 -21.16
CA PHE A 629 12.09 -17.12 -22.38
C PHE A 629 13.44 -17.75 -22.07
N GLY A 630 13.86 -18.66 -22.93
CA GLY A 630 15.22 -19.18 -22.93
C GLY A 630 15.76 -19.35 -24.34
N HIS A 631 17.07 -19.53 -24.46
CA HIS A 631 17.76 -19.72 -25.73
C HIS A 631 18.01 -21.22 -25.99
N GLY A 632 17.88 -21.67 -27.23
CA GLY A 632 18.25 -23.03 -27.64
C GLY A 632 17.37 -23.61 -28.75
N PRO A 633 17.85 -24.63 -29.47
CA PRO A 633 17.17 -25.19 -30.64
C PRO A 633 15.87 -25.96 -30.32
N MET A 634 15.63 -26.32 -29.07
CA MET A 634 14.43 -27.04 -28.60
C MET A 634 13.72 -26.32 -27.45
N THR A 635 14.13 -25.08 -27.14
CA THR A 635 13.57 -24.29 -26.03
C THR A 635 12.34 -23.55 -26.52
N LEU A 636 11.22 -23.69 -25.80
CA LEU A 636 9.99 -22.95 -26.09
C LEU A 636 9.75 -21.90 -25.00
N PRO A 637 9.00 -20.82 -25.27
CA PRO A 637 8.57 -19.91 -24.22
C PRO A 637 7.64 -20.63 -23.23
N ALA A 638 7.92 -20.54 -21.93
CA ALA A 638 6.96 -20.95 -20.90
C ALA A 638 5.97 -19.81 -20.64
N ARG A 639 4.71 -20.17 -20.41
CA ARG A 639 3.63 -19.23 -20.07
C ARG A 639 2.91 -19.71 -18.83
N VAL A 640 2.66 -18.80 -17.91
CA VAL A 640 1.87 -19.04 -16.70
C VAL A 640 0.74 -18.01 -16.66
N ASP A 641 -0.48 -18.49 -16.54
CA ASP A 641 -1.67 -17.65 -16.40
C ASP A 641 -1.79 -17.15 -14.95
N LEU A 642 -1.90 -15.83 -14.78
CA LEU A 642 -2.05 -15.17 -13.48
C LEU A 642 -3.51 -14.76 -13.20
N ASN A 643 -4.43 -14.94 -14.16
CA ASN A 643 -5.88 -14.79 -13.91
C ASN A 643 -6.42 -15.94 -13.07
N HIS A 644 -5.65 -17.03 -12.94
CA HIS A 644 -6.00 -18.19 -12.15
C HIS A 644 -5.03 -18.39 -10.97
N PRO A 645 -5.53 -18.95 -9.85
CA PRO A 645 -4.72 -19.34 -8.71
C PRO A 645 -3.55 -20.28 -9.09
N SER A 646 -2.44 -20.19 -8.35
CA SER A 646 -1.37 -21.17 -8.53
C SER A 646 -1.77 -22.50 -7.90
N PRO A 647 -1.36 -23.63 -8.51
CA PRO A 647 -1.52 -24.93 -7.89
C PRO A 647 -0.70 -25.01 -6.59
N ALA A 648 -1.11 -25.92 -5.69
CA ALA A 648 -0.34 -26.22 -4.50
C ALA A 648 1.10 -26.67 -4.87
N PRO A 649 2.11 -26.42 -4.01
CA PRO A 649 3.50 -26.85 -4.23
C PRO A 649 3.61 -28.31 -4.68
N GLU A 650 2.93 -29.21 -3.99
CA GLU A 650 2.96 -30.65 -4.22
C GLU A 650 2.46 -31.00 -5.61
N GLN A 651 1.41 -30.32 -6.08
CA GLN A 651 0.87 -30.51 -7.42
C GLN A 651 1.86 -30.05 -8.50
N SER A 652 2.60 -28.98 -8.25
CA SER A 652 3.64 -28.51 -9.19
C SER A 652 4.80 -29.51 -9.26
N VAL A 653 5.25 -30.00 -8.10
CA VAL A 653 6.31 -31.01 -7.98
C VAL A 653 5.90 -32.32 -8.66
N GLU A 654 4.68 -32.80 -8.40
CA GLU A 654 4.15 -34.01 -9.02
C GLU A 654 4.05 -33.86 -10.54
N ARG A 655 3.58 -32.69 -11.02
CA ARG A 655 3.50 -32.35 -12.45
C ARG A 655 4.85 -32.34 -13.16
N MET A 656 5.94 -32.04 -12.46
CA MET A 656 7.31 -32.17 -12.98
C MET A 656 7.72 -33.63 -13.04
N ALA A 657 7.55 -34.38 -11.95
CA ALA A 657 7.91 -35.79 -11.89
C ALA A 657 7.14 -36.65 -12.91
N GLN A 658 5.86 -36.37 -13.13
CA GLN A 658 5.06 -37.03 -14.17
C GLN A 658 5.61 -36.75 -15.58
N PHE A 659 6.07 -35.52 -15.83
CA PHE A 659 6.68 -35.15 -17.10
C PHE A 659 8.04 -35.83 -17.31
N ASP A 660 8.86 -35.94 -16.27
CA ASP A 660 10.13 -36.69 -16.30
C ASP A 660 9.89 -38.16 -16.64
N LEU A 661 8.91 -38.77 -16.00
CA LEU A 661 8.53 -40.16 -16.24
C LEU A 661 8.05 -40.36 -17.68
N GLN A 662 7.24 -39.44 -18.20
CA GLN A 662 6.77 -39.47 -19.58
C GLN A 662 7.93 -39.35 -20.57
N GLN A 663 8.90 -38.45 -20.33
CA GLN A 663 10.08 -38.34 -21.17
C GLN A 663 10.95 -39.60 -21.15
N ALA A 664 11.15 -40.19 -19.97
CA ALA A 664 11.92 -41.43 -19.83
C ALA A 664 11.28 -42.59 -20.60
N GLN A 665 9.94 -42.70 -20.56
CA GLN A 665 9.20 -43.71 -21.33
C GLN A 665 9.39 -43.52 -22.84
N VAL A 666 9.24 -42.29 -23.34
CA VAL A 666 9.45 -41.98 -24.76
C VAL A 666 10.89 -42.30 -25.20
N LEU A 667 11.90 -41.97 -24.38
CA LEU A 667 13.29 -42.31 -24.68
C LEU A 667 13.53 -43.83 -24.71
N ALA A 668 12.95 -44.57 -23.77
CA ALA A 668 13.04 -46.03 -23.73
C ALA A 668 12.38 -46.67 -24.97
N GLU A 669 11.24 -46.15 -25.42
CA GLU A 669 10.58 -46.61 -26.65
C GLU A 669 11.43 -46.33 -27.89
N ILE A 670 12.01 -45.14 -28.02
CA ILE A 670 12.91 -44.79 -29.12
C ILE A 670 14.12 -45.74 -29.15
N GLN A 671 14.73 -46.00 -27.99
CA GLN A 671 15.85 -46.94 -27.87
C GLN A 671 15.43 -48.37 -28.26
N ALA A 672 14.25 -48.82 -27.83
CA ALA A 672 13.72 -50.12 -28.19
C ALA A 672 13.45 -50.23 -29.70
N GLN A 673 12.89 -49.20 -30.34
CA GLN A 673 12.68 -49.15 -31.79
C GLN A 673 14.01 -49.15 -32.56
N GLN A 674 15.00 -48.39 -32.11
CA GLN A 674 16.33 -48.38 -32.71
C GLN A 674 17.01 -49.76 -32.59
N ALA A 675 16.86 -50.44 -31.46
CA ALA A 675 17.36 -51.80 -31.26
C ALA A 675 16.63 -52.84 -32.14
N GLN A 676 15.34 -52.65 -32.42
CA GLN A 676 14.58 -53.51 -33.33
C GLN A 676 14.96 -53.26 -34.80
N MET A 677 15.14 -52.01 -35.23
CA MET A 677 15.57 -51.67 -36.60
C MET A 677 16.98 -52.20 -36.89
N SER A 678 17.91 -52.07 -35.94
CA SER A 678 19.27 -52.61 -36.08
C SER A 678 19.30 -54.14 -36.14
N ARG A 679 18.38 -54.85 -35.48
CA ARG A 679 18.20 -56.31 -35.63
C ARG A 679 17.53 -56.72 -36.94
N GLY A 680 16.68 -55.86 -37.52
CA GLY A 680 16.04 -56.10 -38.82
C GLY A 680 16.96 -55.92 -40.03
N MET A 681 18.00 -55.07 -39.93
CA MET A 681 19.00 -54.85 -40.98
C MET A 681 20.15 -55.88 -40.99
N SER A 682 20.21 -56.80 -40.01
CA SER A 682 21.19 -57.88 -39.93
C SER A 682 20.61 -59.26 -40.28
N ARG A 683 19.48 -59.32 -40.99
CA ARG A 683 18.92 -60.55 -41.57
C ARG A 683 18.90 -60.52 -43.07
#